data_AF-A0A8J3IMP6-F1
#
_entry.id   AF-A0A8J3IMP6-F1
#
_cell.length_a   1.000
_cell.length_b   1.000
_cell.length_c   1.000
_cell.angle_alpha   90.00
_cell.angle_beta   90.00
_cell.angle_gamma   90.00
#
_symmetry.space_group_name_H-M   'P 1'
#
loop_
_entity.id
_entity.type
_entity.pdbx_description
1 polymer ?
#
loop_
_entity_poly.entity_id
_entity_poly.type
_entity_poly.pdbx_seq_one_letter_code
_entity_poly.pdbx_strand_id
1 'polypeptide(L)'
;MREHNEDEYLFGWNPTPGIVSVWAQRDGRAVIWRRDGERILCTRDSYRPWMLATTLDDLKHLGSMLQPFAPDTMHASVTYKELDGPGRSYRYVLFSRNMRVLESTVLTGASRRLGQRITAMNDLDTYYSVGPVEQYLMQTGQVYFRDMSYENLHRMQFDLETTALDPHRGRIFLIAVRDNRGLATTLEAPGPEDEKRMIQELCALILKHDPDVIENHNLFGFDLPFLEHRALAAGVTLEIGRAGSPRRTLDSYQETLAIGPEARKRTRYSLAGRELIDTLDAVRRHDFVVRDIPSYGLKDVARYFGIASSHRTYIEGSDIFETYRRDPARVRRYALDDVTEVDGLSRRLLGAPFALASMAPRRYERLASAGPAMGILEPILVRSYLHAGAALPYQAAQQSAEGGLHEGGMVQLLASGVAEHVAKADVASLYPSLMRTFQIGPSCDRLGVLLYILGRLTDLRLQHKEAARAAQPGSIEANHHAATQAAMKILINAAYGYMGAGSMALFADGRAAGEVTRRGRAILQQVLDALQQRGMALIEADTDGVYFAVPPDWTEQQERMLIAEIGAELPAGIRLEYEGRYRAMLSHEVKNYALLSYDGRLIVHGVALRSSRSEPFGERFLRKALRNTMLGNIVDVRAGYLDTVEALRKRKLPASDLATQVRLTKKPETYHAARQTHQEPAYEALIKAGRTHWHPGERVRFYRSTKGYVWLPDETEEAPVSDDWRARANGERPATTPDVSIRYADVANRRDYDVEYYVRLLTTSYAARLRKAFAPADFEQLFRPDTQLSLFDLDTPIEHIQPRWIRYQQALEAAREDS
;
A
#
# COMPACT_ATOMS: atom_id res chain seq x y z
N MET A 1 -18.79 -36.16 16.49
CA MET A 1 -17.87 -35.09 16.10
C MET A 1 -17.47 -35.37 14.66
N ARG A 2 -17.75 -34.47 13.70
CA ARG A 2 -17.11 -34.58 12.39
C ARG A 2 -15.64 -34.26 12.62
N GLU A 3 -14.72 -35.10 12.13
CA GLU A 3 -13.31 -34.70 12.01
C GLU A 3 -13.30 -33.46 11.13
N HIS A 4 -13.03 -32.29 11.72
CA HIS A 4 -12.92 -31.05 10.97
C HIS A 4 -11.69 -31.17 10.08
N ASN A 5 -11.88 -31.06 8.77
CA ASN A 5 -10.76 -30.91 7.86
C ASN A 5 -10.18 -29.50 8.08
N GLU A 6 -9.01 -29.40 8.71
CA GLU A 6 -8.41 -28.12 9.08
C GLU A 6 -8.16 -27.20 7.86
N ASP A 7 -8.05 -27.76 6.63
CA ASP A 7 -7.97 -26.97 5.40
C ASP A 7 -9.23 -26.11 5.18
N GLU A 8 -10.37 -26.45 5.79
CA GLU A 8 -11.60 -25.64 5.79
C GLU A 8 -11.42 -24.30 6.49
N TYR A 9 -10.50 -24.18 7.45
CA TYR A 9 -10.17 -22.90 8.07
C TYR A 9 -9.62 -21.93 7.03
N LEU A 10 -8.77 -22.41 6.13
CA LEU A 10 -8.11 -21.58 5.13
C LEU A 10 -8.99 -21.34 3.90
N PHE A 11 -9.60 -22.39 3.34
CA PHE A 11 -10.31 -22.31 2.06
C PHE A 11 -11.84 -22.22 2.20
N GLY A 12 -12.39 -22.45 3.39
CA GLY A 12 -13.83 -22.59 3.61
C GLY A 12 -14.34 -23.99 3.23
N TRP A 13 -15.47 -24.37 3.83
CA TRP A 13 -16.08 -25.70 3.74
C TRP A 13 -17.11 -25.85 2.62
N ASN A 14 -17.41 -24.79 1.86
CA ASN A 14 -18.33 -24.87 0.72
C ASN A 14 -17.54 -24.98 -0.60
N PRO A 15 -17.66 -26.09 -1.34
CA PRO A 15 -16.87 -26.33 -2.55
C PRO A 15 -17.41 -25.62 -3.79
N THR A 16 -18.41 -24.73 -3.68
CA THR A 16 -19.02 -24.06 -4.83
C THR A 16 -17.97 -23.32 -5.68
N PRO A 17 -17.74 -23.72 -6.94
CA PRO A 17 -16.73 -23.12 -7.78
C PRO A 17 -17.26 -21.89 -8.53
N GLY A 18 -16.34 -21.10 -9.05
CA GLY A 18 -16.65 -20.08 -10.05
C GLY A 18 -17.34 -18.83 -9.52
N ILE A 19 -17.45 -18.62 -8.21
CA ILE A 19 -18.10 -17.42 -7.64
C ILE A 19 -17.32 -16.18 -8.06
N VAL A 20 -17.96 -15.30 -8.85
CA VAL A 20 -17.36 -14.05 -9.35
C VAL A 20 -17.89 -12.81 -8.65
N SER A 21 -19.07 -12.87 -8.03
CA SER A 21 -19.61 -11.79 -7.22
C SER A 21 -20.67 -12.31 -6.23
N VAL A 22 -20.73 -11.69 -5.05
CA VAL A 22 -21.75 -11.93 -4.04
C VAL A 22 -22.38 -10.60 -3.61
N TRP A 23 -23.69 -10.54 -3.63
CA TRP A 23 -24.47 -9.40 -3.13
C TRP A 23 -25.39 -9.84 -2.00
N ALA A 24 -24.96 -9.60 -0.76
CA ALA A 24 -25.73 -9.87 0.43
C ALA A 24 -26.33 -8.58 1.02
N GLN A 25 -27.53 -8.70 1.57
CA GLN A 25 -28.31 -7.59 2.10
C GLN A 25 -28.56 -7.77 3.60
N ARG A 26 -28.80 -6.65 4.29
CA ARG A 26 -29.03 -6.60 5.75
C ARG A 26 -30.28 -7.37 6.21
N ASP A 27 -31.18 -7.74 5.30
CA ASP A 27 -32.36 -8.54 5.55
C ASP A 27 -32.13 -10.06 5.37
N GLY A 28 -30.87 -10.48 5.22
CA GLY A 28 -30.49 -11.89 5.11
C GLY A 28 -30.61 -12.47 3.71
N ARG A 29 -30.99 -11.69 2.69
CA ARG A 29 -30.99 -12.18 1.30
C ARG A 29 -29.61 -12.05 0.67
N ALA A 30 -29.23 -13.02 -0.16
CA ALA A 30 -28.02 -12.99 -0.94
C ALA A 30 -28.29 -13.38 -2.40
N VAL A 31 -27.52 -12.78 -3.31
CA VAL A 31 -27.46 -13.16 -4.73
C VAL A 31 -26.01 -13.46 -5.07
N ILE A 32 -25.79 -14.59 -5.74
CA ILE A 32 -24.47 -15.11 -6.05
C ILE A 32 -24.39 -15.30 -7.56
N TRP A 33 -23.35 -14.73 -8.16
CA TRP A 33 -23.04 -14.91 -9.57
C TRP A 33 -21.84 -15.82 -9.70
N ARG A 34 -21.98 -16.84 -10.53
CA ARG A 34 -20.96 -17.84 -10.80
C ARG A 34 -20.65 -17.90 -12.28
N ARG A 35 -19.38 -17.90 -12.63
CA ARG A 35 -18.92 -18.16 -13.99
C ARG A 35 -18.77 -19.66 -14.21
N ASP A 36 -19.39 -20.14 -15.27
CA ASP A 36 -19.27 -21.50 -15.79
C ASP A 36 -18.94 -21.40 -17.29
N GLY A 37 -17.64 -21.43 -17.59
CA GLY A 37 -17.10 -21.05 -18.90
C GLY A 37 -17.50 -19.63 -19.30
N GLU A 38 -18.20 -19.50 -20.43
CA GLU A 38 -18.66 -18.19 -20.92
C GLU A 38 -19.95 -17.70 -20.25
N ARG A 39 -20.69 -18.60 -19.56
CA ARG A 39 -22.00 -18.30 -18.98
C ARG A 39 -21.87 -17.79 -17.54
N ILE A 40 -22.84 -16.98 -17.13
CA ILE A 40 -23.03 -16.61 -15.73
C ILE A 40 -24.31 -17.25 -15.19
N LEU A 41 -24.17 -18.01 -14.10
CA LEU A 41 -25.27 -18.54 -13.31
C LEU A 41 -25.56 -17.59 -12.16
N CYS A 42 -26.82 -17.21 -11.99
CA CYS A 42 -27.28 -16.35 -10.90
C CYS A 42 -28.17 -17.16 -9.95
N THR A 43 -27.75 -17.32 -8.70
CA THR A 43 -28.51 -18.02 -7.67
C THR A 43 -28.89 -17.07 -6.54
N ARG A 44 -30.11 -17.24 -6.02
CA ARG A 44 -30.56 -16.54 -4.80
C ARG A 44 -30.39 -17.48 -3.61
N ASP A 45 -29.94 -16.92 -2.51
CA ASP A 45 -29.72 -17.63 -1.27
C ASP A 45 -30.16 -16.77 -0.09
N SER A 46 -30.17 -17.34 1.11
CA SER A 46 -30.45 -16.65 2.34
C SER A 46 -29.47 -17.03 3.42
N TYR A 47 -29.12 -16.06 4.25
CA TYR A 47 -28.32 -16.24 5.45
C TYR A 47 -28.98 -15.52 6.60
N ARG A 48 -28.50 -15.76 7.81
CA ARG A 48 -29.07 -15.12 8.99
C ARG A 48 -28.11 -14.03 9.47
N PRO A 49 -28.49 -12.75 9.36
CA PRO A 49 -27.69 -11.66 9.89
C PRO A 49 -27.31 -11.92 11.34
N TRP A 50 -26.04 -11.68 11.66
CA TRP A 50 -25.46 -11.97 12.96
C TRP A 50 -24.54 -10.86 13.47
N MET A 51 -24.41 -10.81 14.79
CA MET A 51 -23.48 -9.94 15.52
C MET A 51 -22.97 -10.71 16.73
N LEU A 52 -21.69 -10.53 17.06
CA LEU A 52 -21.10 -11.09 18.26
C LEU A 52 -21.21 -10.11 19.43
N ALA A 53 -21.46 -10.63 20.63
CA ALA A 53 -21.61 -9.85 21.86
C ALA A 53 -20.89 -10.51 23.04
N THR A 54 -20.34 -9.71 23.95
CA THR A 54 -19.71 -10.19 25.18
C THR A 54 -20.74 -10.49 26.29
N THR A 55 -21.90 -9.85 26.24
CA THR A 55 -23.00 -9.97 27.20
C THR A 55 -24.35 -9.86 26.51
N LEU A 56 -25.41 -10.31 27.19
CA LEU A 56 -26.81 -10.12 26.79
C LEU A 56 -27.48 -8.95 27.53
N ASP A 57 -26.74 -8.18 28.32
CA ASP A 57 -27.30 -7.13 29.20
C ASP A 57 -28.12 -6.09 28.43
N ASP A 58 -27.66 -5.67 27.25
CA ASP A 58 -28.41 -4.73 26.43
C ASP A 58 -29.70 -5.34 25.87
N LEU A 59 -29.81 -6.67 25.81
CA LEU A 59 -31.01 -7.36 25.30
C LEU A 59 -32.02 -7.73 26.41
N LYS A 60 -31.69 -7.54 27.69
CA LYS A 60 -32.58 -7.89 28.83
C LYS A 60 -33.97 -7.24 28.72
N HIS A 61 -34.04 -6.05 28.15
CA HIS A 61 -35.30 -5.32 27.96
C HIS A 61 -36.31 -6.02 27.02
N LEU A 62 -35.87 -7.02 26.25
CA LEU A 62 -36.73 -7.82 25.38
C LEU A 62 -37.56 -8.85 26.17
N GLY A 63 -37.17 -9.21 27.39
CA GLY A 63 -37.84 -10.24 28.18
C GLY A 63 -37.99 -11.54 27.38
N SER A 64 -39.22 -12.04 27.24
CA SER A 64 -39.55 -13.27 26.52
C SER A 64 -39.32 -13.23 25.00
N MET A 65 -39.11 -12.03 24.42
CA MET A 65 -38.81 -11.86 23.00
C MET A 65 -37.35 -12.21 22.64
N LEU A 66 -36.47 -12.34 23.63
CA LEU A 66 -35.11 -12.87 23.46
C LEU A 66 -35.12 -14.37 23.76
N GLN A 67 -34.77 -15.19 22.76
CA GLN A 67 -34.76 -16.65 22.91
C GLN A 67 -33.41 -17.26 22.52
N PRO A 68 -33.00 -18.39 23.13
CA PRO A 68 -31.90 -19.19 22.60
C PRO A 68 -32.18 -19.60 21.15
N PHE A 69 -31.14 -19.66 20.33
CA PHE A 69 -31.25 -20.10 18.95
C PHE A 69 -31.49 -21.60 18.90
N ALA A 70 -32.65 -21.97 18.37
CA ALA A 70 -33.04 -23.33 18.08
C ALA A 70 -33.89 -23.34 16.79
N PRO A 71 -34.02 -24.48 16.10
CA PRO A 71 -34.77 -24.57 14.84
C PRO A 71 -36.23 -24.08 14.95
N ASP A 72 -36.85 -24.23 16.11
CA ASP A 72 -38.21 -23.83 16.46
C ASP A 72 -38.33 -22.34 16.88
N THR A 73 -37.24 -21.69 17.30
CA THR A 73 -37.23 -20.27 17.71
C THR A 73 -36.96 -19.29 16.55
N MET A 74 -37.01 -19.77 15.31
CA MET A 74 -36.78 -18.96 14.09
C MET A 74 -37.78 -17.82 13.87
N HIS A 75 -38.89 -17.78 14.62
CA HIS A 75 -39.89 -16.72 14.59
C HIS A 75 -39.59 -15.56 15.56
N ALA A 76 -38.70 -15.74 16.54
CA ALA A 76 -38.33 -14.70 17.48
C ALA A 76 -37.58 -13.55 16.78
N SER A 77 -37.82 -12.31 17.22
CA SER A 77 -37.23 -11.10 16.63
C SER A 77 -35.70 -11.08 16.77
N VAL A 78 -35.20 -11.55 17.92
CA VAL A 78 -33.77 -11.72 18.21
C VAL A 78 -33.60 -13.07 18.91
N THR A 79 -32.63 -13.86 18.44
CA THR A 79 -32.20 -15.06 19.16
C THR A 79 -30.70 -15.02 19.40
N TYR A 80 -30.20 -15.80 20.36
CA TYR A 80 -28.77 -15.88 20.63
C TYR A 80 -28.27 -17.32 20.70
N LYS A 81 -27.03 -17.56 20.30
CA LYS A 81 -26.30 -18.81 20.57
C LYS A 81 -25.12 -18.49 21.47
N GLU A 82 -25.00 -19.21 22.58
CA GLU A 82 -23.80 -19.17 23.41
C GLU A 82 -22.69 -20.00 22.76
N LEU A 83 -21.49 -19.44 22.72
CA LEU A 83 -20.28 -20.03 22.15
C LEU A 83 -19.38 -20.59 23.25
N ASP A 84 -18.62 -21.63 22.92
CA ASP A 84 -17.63 -22.18 23.85
C ASP A 84 -16.46 -21.21 24.02
N GLY A 85 -16.21 -20.78 25.27
CA GLY A 85 -15.05 -19.97 25.58
C GLY A 85 -15.02 -19.33 26.96
N PRO A 86 -13.92 -18.61 27.27
CA PRO A 86 -13.70 -18.00 28.58
C PRO A 86 -14.73 -16.91 28.88
N GLY A 87 -14.91 -16.57 30.16
CA GLY A 87 -15.91 -15.59 30.60
C GLY A 87 -15.75 -14.19 29.97
N ARG A 88 -14.52 -13.78 29.64
CA ARG A 88 -14.23 -12.51 28.93
C ARG A 88 -13.94 -12.76 27.45
N SER A 89 -14.99 -13.04 26.69
CA SER A 89 -14.93 -13.29 25.25
C SER A 89 -16.19 -12.75 24.57
N TYR A 90 -16.20 -12.68 23.24
CA TYR A 90 -17.44 -12.53 22.48
C TYR A 90 -18.24 -13.84 22.54
N ARG A 91 -18.91 -14.03 23.67
CA ARG A 91 -19.52 -15.30 24.08
C ARG A 91 -20.84 -15.59 23.39
N TYR A 92 -21.51 -14.60 22.83
CA TYR A 92 -22.84 -14.77 22.24
C TYR A 92 -22.85 -14.37 20.77
N VAL A 93 -23.38 -15.24 19.91
CA VAL A 93 -23.81 -14.87 18.55
C VAL A 93 -25.26 -14.48 18.62
N LEU A 94 -25.56 -13.23 18.35
CA LEU A 94 -26.89 -12.70 18.19
C LEU A 94 -27.33 -12.84 16.75
N PHE A 95 -28.58 -13.20 16.53
CA PHE A 95 -29.17 -13.34 15.22
C PHE A 95 -30.50 -12.60 15.13
N SER A 96 -30.79 -12.06 13.95
CA SER A 96 -32.10 -11.52 13.60
C SER A 96 -32.41 -11.76 12.13
N ARG A 97 -33.67 -11.57 11.73
CA ARG A 97 -34.05 -11.54 10.30
C ARG A 97 -33.55 -10.29 9.59
N ASN A 98 -33.22 -9.24 10.35
CA ASN A 98 -32.72 -7.99 9.79
C ASN A 98 -31.68 -7.35 10.71
N MET A 99 -30.50 -7.05 10.15
CA MET A 99 -29.40 -6.43 10.90
C MET A 99 -29.79 -5.07 11.50
N ARG A 100 -30.60 -4.27 10.80
CA ARG A 100 -31.05 -2.97 11.31
C ARG A 100 -31.91 -3.12 12.55
N VAL A 101 -32.76 -4.15 12.59
CA VAL A 101 -33.58 -4.46 13.76
C VAL A 101 -32.66 -4.83 14.92
N LEU A 102 -31.72 -5.75 14.70
CA LEU A 102 -30.76 -6.16 15.72
C LEU A 102 -29.98 -4.98 16.31
N GLU A 103 -29.41 -4.12 15.46
CA GLU A 103 -28.69 -2.92 15.89
C GLU A 103 -29.60 -1.96 16.67
N SER A 104 -30.79 -1.67 16.16
CA SER A 104 -31.72 -0.76 16.85
C SER A 104 -32.13 -1.28 18.23
N THR A 105 -32.30 -2.60 18.37
CA THR A 105 -32.62 -3.25 19.63
C THR A 105 -31.45 -3.17 20.60
N VAL A 106 -30.23 -3.45 20.15
CA VAL A 106 -29.01 -3.31 20.96
C VAL A 106 -28.82 -1.86 21.41
N LEU A 107 -28.90 -0.88 20.51
CA LEU A 107 -28.72 0.54 20.83
C LEU A 107 -29.76 1.06 21.82
N THR A 108 -31.02 0.62 21.69
CA THR A 108 -32.08 0.94 22.66
C THR A 108 -31.76 0.36 24.03
N GLY A 109 -31.33 -0.89 24.07
CA GLY A 109 -30.89 -1.58 25.27
C GLY A 109 -29.72 -0.92 25.98
N ALA A 110 -28.65 -0.66 25.23
CA ALA A 110 -27.46 0.02 25.70
C ALA A 110 -27.78 1.42 26.23
N SER A 111 -28.67 2.16 25.55
CA SER A 111 -29.09 3.48 26.01
C SER A 111 -29.80 3.42 27.38
N ARG A 112 -30.65 2.41 27.59
CA ARG A 112 -31.33 2.19 28.88
C ARG A 112 -30.33 1.81 29.97
N ARG A 113 -29.41 0.89 29.68
CA ARG A 113 -28.42 0.42 30.65
C ARG A 113 -27.44 1.52 31.06
N LEU A 114 -26.98 2.33 30.12
CA LEU A 114 -25.99 3.39 30.34
C LEU A 114 -26.63 4.72 30.80
N GLY A 115 -27.97 4.83 30.79
CA GLY A 115 -28.67 6.05 31.19
C GLY A 115 -28.44 7.25 30.25
N GLN A 116 -27.90 7.02 29.05
CA GLN A 116 -27.63 8.04 28.05
C GLN A 116 -27.99 7.54 26.65
N ARG A 117 -28.28 8.44 25.71
CA ARG A 117 -28.65 8.06 24.35
C ARG A 117 -27.43 7.61 23.56
N ILE A 118 -27.39 6.34 23.18
CA ILE A 118 -26.40 5.77 22.26
C ILE A 118 -27.03 5.66 20.87
N THR A 119 -26.33 6.14 19.84
CA THR A 119 -26.88 6.22 18.48
C THR A 119 -26.09 5.46 17.43
N ALA A 120 -24.83 5.11 17.72
CA ALA A 120 -24.00 4.34 16.81
C ALA A 120 -23.47 3.07 17.50
N MET A 121 -23.40 1.98 16.73
CA MET A 121 -22.81 0.72 17.22
C MET A 121 -21.32 0.88 17.56
N ASN A 122 -20.61 1.79 16.88
CA ASN A 122 -19.20 2.05 17.13
C ASN A 122 -18.92 2.67 18.51
N ASP A 123 -19.95 3.15 19.20
CA ASP A 123 -19.84 3.66 20.58
C ASP A 123 -19.81 2.52 21.62
N LEU A 124 -19.99 1.26 21.18
CA LEU A 124 -20.04 0.07 22.04
C LEU A 124 -18.90 -0.88 21.67
N ASP A 125 -17.96 -1.10 22.59
CA ASP A 125 -16.85 -2.03 22.42
C ASP A 125 -17.23 -3.52 22.63
N THR A 126 -18.36 -3.75 23.30
CA THR A 126 -18.88 -5.10 23.63
C THR A 126 -19.45 -5.88 22.44
N TYR A 127 -19.40 -5.33 21.21
CA TYR A 127 -19.94 -5.96 20.01
C TYR A 127 -18.92 -6.06 18.88
N TYR A 128 -19.00 -7.14 18.12
CA TYR A 128 -18.27 -7.32 16.87
C TYR A 128 -19.23 -7.60 15.73
N SER A 129 -19.07 -6.86 14.62
CA SER A 129 -19.89 -7.04 13.43
C SER A 129 -19.09 -6.78 12.16
N VAL A 130 -19.51 -7.43 11.07
CA VAL A 130 -18.95 -7.25 9.72
C VAL A 130 -20.06 -6.96 8.72
N GLY A 131 -19.68 -6.56 7.50
CA GLY A 131 -20.62 -6.25 6.43
C GLY A 131 -21.47 -7.46 6.01
N PRO A 132 -22.63 -7.26 5.37
CA PRO A 132 -23.52 -8.34 4.93
C PRO A 132 -22.85 -9.44 4.11
N VAL A 133 -21.93 -9.08 3.21
CA VAL A 133 -21.24 -10.05 2.38
C VAL A 133 -20.24 -10.86 3.18
N GLU A 134 -19.44 -10.24 4.05
CA GLU A 134 -18.59 -10.99 4.97
C GLU A 134 -19.40 -11.91 5.87
N GLN A 135 -20.54 -11.45 6.42
CA GLN A 135 -21.42 -12.31 7.22
C GLN A 135 -21.89 -13.55 6.44
N TYR A 136 -22.30 -13.37 5.19
CA TYR A 136 -22.73 -14.44 4.29
C TYR A 136 -21.58 -15.43 4.01
N LEU A 137 -20.40 -14.94 3.62
CA LEU A 137 -19.24 -15.78 3.29
C LEU A 137 -18.73 -16.54 4.52
N MET A 138 -18.70 -15.88 5.69
CA MET A 138 -18.28 -16.51 6.94
C MET A 138 -19.28 -17.59 7.39
N GLN A 139 -20.59 -17.36 7.23
CA GLN A 139 -21.61 -18.34 7.65
C GLN A 139 -21.70 -19.54 6.70
N THR A 140 -21.56 -19.29 5.39
CA THR A 140 -21.73 -20.34 4.36
C THR A 140 -20.43 -21.10 4.07
N GLY A 141 -19.27 -20.53 4.41
CA GLY A 141 -17.96 -21.08 4.06
C GLY A 141 -17.62 -20.93 2.58
N GLN A 142 -18.37 -20.12 1.84
CA GLN A 142 -18.07 -19.80 0.44
C GLN A 142 -16.91 -18.81 0.34
N VAL A 143 -16.18 -18.92 -0.77
CA VAL A 143 -15.05 -18.06 -1.16
C VAL A 143 -15.17 -17.72 -2.64
N TYR A 144 -14.48 -16.66 -3.07
CA TYR A 144 -14.48 -16.26 -4.47
C TYR A 144 -13.52 -17.13 -5.28
N PHE A 145 -13.79 -17.26 -6.57
CA PHE A 145 -12.84 -17.77 -7.58
C PHE A 145 -12.26 -19.17 -7.33
N ARG A 146 -12.93 -19.99 -6.52
CA ARG A 146 -12.56 -21.40 -6.38
C ARG A 146 -12.60 -22.07 -7.76
N ASP A 147 -11.54 -22.84 -8.04
CA ASP A 147 -11.28 -23.53 -9.32
C ASP A 147 -11.17 -22.60 -10.55
N MET A 148 -10.77 -21.34 -10.33
CA MET A 148 -10.50 -20.38 -11.39
C MET A 148 -9.03 -19.95 -11.41
N SER A 149 -8.51 -19.68 -12.61
CA SER A 149 -7.31 -18.88 -12.81
C SER A 149 -7.68 -17.41 -13.04
N TYR A 150 -6.71 -16.51 -12.89
CA TYR A 150 -6.94 -15.08 -13.06
C TYR A 150 -7.45 -14.72 -14.47
N GLU A 151 -7.01 -15.46 -15.49
CA GLU A 151 -7.43 -15.27 -16.89
C GLU A 151 -8.88 -15.71 -17.14
N ASN A 152 -9.49 -16.52 -16.25
CA ASN A 152 -10.89 -16.90 -16.39
C ASN A 152 -11.85 -15.75 -16.06
N LEU A 153 -11.40 -14.74 -15.29
CA LEU A 153 -12.19 -13.53 -15.05
C LEU A 153 -12.32 -12.72 -16.33
N HIS A 154 -13.54 -12.33 -16.67
CA HIS A 154 -13.75 -11.34 -17.71
C HIS A 154 -13.55 -9.95 -17.11
N ARG A 155 -12.45 -9.31 -17.47
CA ARG A 155 -12.06 -7.98 -16.98
C ARG A 155 -12.23 -6.96 -18.10
N MET A 156 -12.88 -5.84 -17.80
CA MET A 156 -13.07 -4.72 -18.72
C MET A 156 -12.49 -3.45 -18.12
N GLN A 157 -11.74 -2.72 -18.92
CA GLN A 157 -11.25 -1.39 -18.63
C GLN A 157 -11.99 -0.36 -19.46
N PHE A 158 -12.30 0.79 -18.87
CA PHE A 158 -12.68 1.97 -19.63
C PHE A 158 -12.01 3.20 -19.04
N ASP A 159 -11.64 4.14 -19.91
CA ASP A 159 -10.96 5.39 -19.56
C ASP A 159 -11.67 6.57 -20.25
N LEU A 160 -11.76 7.70 -19.55
CA LEU A 160 -12.50 8.88 -20.01
C LEU A 160 -11.55 10.01 -20.44
N GLU A 161 -11.77 10.52 -21.65
CA GLU A 161 -11.16 11.78 -22.08
C GLU A 161 -12.18 12.92 -21.98
N THR A 162 -11.79 13.97 -21.26
CA THR A 162 -12.68 15.06 -20.87
C THR A 162 -12.15 16.42 -21.27
N THR A 163 -13.04 17.36 -21.56
CA THR A 163 -12.64 18.73 -21.93
C THR A 163 -12.11 19.55 -20.74
N ALA A 164 -12.32 19.06 -19.51
CA ALA A 164 -11.81 19.60 -18.26
C ALA A 164 -11.84 18.50 -17.18
N LEU A 165 -11.05 18.66 -16.11
CA LEU A 165 -11.02 17.70 -15.00
C LEU A 165 -12.21 17.80 -14.05
N ASP A 166 -12.98 18.90 -14.13
CA ASP A 166 -14.22 19.11 -13.35
C ASP A 166 -15.46 18.74 -14.19
N PRO A 167 -16.31 17.79 -13.74
CA PRO A 167 -17.50 17.38 -14.49
C PRO A 167 -18.61 18.45 -14.56
N HIS A 168 -18.52 19.55 -13.80
CA HIS A 168 -19.41 20.70 -13.93
C HIS A 168 -19.03 21.61 -15.11
N ARG A 169 -17.73 21.74 -15.39
CA ARG A 169 -17.19 22.61 -16.45
C ARG A 169 -16.92 21.83 -17.74
N GLY A 170 -16.52 20.57 -17.60
CA GLY A 170 -16.16 19.69 -18.69
C GLY A 170 -17.26 18.73 -19.11
N ARG A 171 -17.07 18.13 -20.27
CA ARG A 171 -17.85 17.00 -20.79
C ARG A 171 -16.92 15.86 -21.18
N ILE A 172 -17.47 14.66 -21.27
CA ILE A 172 -16.79 13.51 -21.87
C ILE A 172 -16.88 13.67 -23.40
N PHE A 173 -15.77 13.51 -24.10
CA PHE A 173 -15.76 13.54 -25.57
C PHE A 173 -15.25 12.24 -26.20
N LEU A 174 -14.53 11.41 -25.44
CA LEU A 174 -14.11 10.08 -25.87
C LEU A 174 -14.06 9.13 -24.66
N ILE A 175 -14.45 7.88 -24.89
CA ILE A 175 -14.32 6.78 -23.92
C ILE A 175 -13.58 5.63 -24.62
N ALA A 176 -12.40 5.27 -24.14
CA ALA A 176 -11.72 4.05 -24.59
C ALA A 176 -12.22 2.85 -23.77
N VAL A 177 -12.47 1.72 -24.42
CA VAL A 177 -12.92 0.49 -23.76
C VAL A 177 -12.10 -0.69 -24.26
N ARG A 178 -11.60 -1.50 -23.33
CA ARG A 178 -10.86 -2.73 -23.58
C ARG A 178 -11.38 -3.85 -22.68
N ASP A 179 -11.29 -5.09 -23.14
CA ASP A 179 -11.43 -6.25 -22.25
C ASP A 179 -10.32 -7.29 -22.50
N ASN A 180 -10.20 -8.27 -21.59
CA ASN A 180 -9.24 -9.36 -21.73
C ASN A 180 -9.70 -10.48 -22.69
N ARG A 181 -10.78 -10.27 -23.45
CA ARG A 181 -11.35 -11.21 -24.42
C ARG A 181 -11.32 -10.68 -25.86
N GLY A 182 -10.60 -9.58 -26.10
CA GLY A 182 -10.31 -9.05 -27.43
C GLY A 182 -11.10 -7.81 -27.82
N LEU A 183 -11.96 -7.27 -26.95
CA LEU A 183 -12.55 -5.94 -27.19
C LEU A 183 -11.48 -4.87 -27.06
N ALA A 184 -11.40 -3.98 -28.05
CA ALA A 184 -10.66 -2.72 -27.99
C ALA A 184 -11.36 -1.72 -28.92
N THR A 185 -12.02 -0.71 -28.37
CA THR A 185 -12.82 0.26 -29.14
C THR A 185 -12.83 1.63 -28.46
N THR A 186 -13.21 2.67 -29.20
CA THR A 186 -13.53 3.99 -28.67
C THR A 186 -15.00 4.32 -28.92
N LEU A 187 -15.63 5.01 -27.97
CA LEU A 187 -16.92 5.68 -28.12
C LEU A 187 -16.66 7.18 -28.11
N GLU A 188 -17.30 7.93 -29.00
CA GLU A 188 -16.97 9.34 -29.21
C GLU A 188 -18.19 10.23 -29.22
N ALA A 189 -18.01 11.42 -28.65
CA ALA A 189 -18.96 12.52 -28.66
C ALA A 189 -18.29 13.77 -29.25
N PRO A 190 -18.22 13.92 -30.59
CA PRO A 190 -17.67 15.11 -31.22
C PRO A 190 -18.35 16.41 -30.76
N GLY A 191 -19.68 16.40 -30.67
CA GLY A 191 -20.48 17.50 -30.13
C GLY A 191 -20.98 17.24 -28.70
N PRO A 192 -21.37 18.29 -27.94
CA PRO A 192 -22.03 18.13 -26.63
C PRO A 192 -23.32 17.28 -26.68
N GLU A 193 -24.06 17.35 -27.78
CA GLU A 193 -25.30 16.59 -28.02
C GLU A 193 -25.09 15.08 -28.08
N ASP A 194 -23.88 14.63 -28.43
CA ASP A 194 -23.52 13.22 -28.53
C ASP A 194 -23.18 12.58 -27.17
N GLU A 195 -22.86 13.38 -26.14
CA GLU A 195 -22.39 12.87 -24.85
C GLU A 195 -23.40 11.91 -24.22
N LYS A 196 -24.69 12.25 -24.32
CA LYS A 196 -25.78 11.39 -23.84
C LYS A 196 -25.80 10.03 -24.52
N ARG A 197 -25.70 10.00 -25.85
CA ARG A 197 -25.69 8.79 -26.66
C ARG A 197 -24.47 7.94 -26.33
N MET A 198 -23.30 8.56 -26.23
CA MET A 198 -22.05 7.88 -25.86
C MET A 198 -22.11 7.21 -24.48
N ILE A 199 -22.70 7.88 -23.47
CA ILE A 199 -22.90 7.28 -22.13
C ILE A 199 -23.86 6.08 -22.22
N GLN A 200 -24.94 6.18 -22.99
CA GLN A 200 -25.87 5.06 -23.20
C GLN A 200 -25.21 3.87 -23.93
N GLU A 201 -24.38 4.16 -24.94
CA GLU A 201 -23.58 3.16 -25.66
C GLU A 201 -22.59 2.45 -24.73
N LEU A 202 -21.93 3.17 -23.82
CA LEU A 202 -21.06 2.56 -22.81
C LEU A 202 -21.86 1.59 -21.92
N CYS A 203 -23.03 2.01 -21.42
CA CYS A 203 -23.88 1.12 -20.61
C CYS A 203 -24.28 -0.13 -21.39
N ALA A 204 -24.71 0.02 -22.65
CA ALA A 204 -25.08 -1.09 -23.51
C ALA A 204 -23.88 -2.03 -23.77
N LEU A 205 -22.69 -1.49 -23.97
CA LEU A 205 -21.47 -2.25 -24.20
C LEU A 205 -21.08 -3.09 -22.97
N ILE A 206 -21.12 -2.49 -21.77
CA ILE A 206 -20.88 -3.20 -20.51
C ILE A 206 -21.88 -4.34 -20.31
N LEU A 207 -23.17 -4.09 -20.58
CA LEU A 207 -24.20 -5.12 -20.44
C LEU A 207 -24.04 -6.24 -21.48
N LYS A 208 -23.63 -5.91 -22.71
CA LYS A 208 -23.43 -6.88 -23.80
C LYS A 208 -22.23 -7.79 -23.55
N HIS A 209 -21.10 -7.23 -23.11
CA HIS A 209 -19.89 -8.01 -22.84
C HIS A 209 -19.93 -8.70 -21.47
N ASP A 210 -20.74 -8.21 -20.54
CA ASP A 210 -20.96 -8.79 -19.22
C ASP A 210 -19.69 -9.11 -18.39
N PRO A 211 -18.76 -8.14 -18.20
CA PRO A 211 -17.52 -8.38 -17.48
C PRO A 211 -17.75 -8.67 -15.98
N ASP A 212 -16.95 -9.57 -15.40
CA ASP A 212 -16.97 -9.81 -13.95
C ASP A 212 -16.37 -8.65 -13.16
N VAL A 213 -15.33 -8.05 -13.74
CA VAL A 213 -14.56 -6.97 -13.13
C VAL A 213 -14.56 -5.77 -14.07
N ILE A 214 -14.85 -4.60 -13.52
CA ILE A 214 -14.61 -3.31 -14.19
C ILE A 214 -13.45 -2.65 -13.47
N GLU A 215 -12.39 -2.31 -14.21
CA GLU A 215 -11.18 -1.77 -13.62
C GLU A 215 -10.59 -0.61 -14.42
N ASN A 216 -10.11 0.43 -13.75
CA ASN A 216 -9.31 1.47 -14.38
C ASN A 216 -8.19 1.97 -13.45
N HIS A 217 -7.38 2.92 -13.89
CA HIS A 217 -6.41 3.62 -13.04
C HIS A 217 -6.98 4.94 -12.51
N ASN A 218 -7.16 5.02 -11.19
CA ASN A 218 -7.90 6.10 -10.51
C ASN A 218 -9.43 6.06 -10.75
N LEU A 219 -9.97 4.86 -10.99
CA LEU A 219 -11.39 4.59 -11.26
C LEU A 219 -12.33 5.26 -10.25
N PHE A 220 -12.00 5.17 -8.95
CA PHE A 220 -12.84 5.73 -7.89
C PHE A 220 -12.62 7.22 -7.65
N GLY A 221 -11.43 7.73 -8.01
CA GLY A 221 -11.06 9.12 -7.82
C GLY A 221 -11.45 10.03 -8.99
N PHE A 222 -11.69 9.48 -10.19
CA PHE A 222 -11.99 10.26 -11.38
C PHE A 222 -13.13 9.67 -12.22
N ASP A 223 -12.94 8.51 -12.85
CA ASP A 223 -13.82 8.02 -13.91
C ASP A 223 -15.27 7.82 -13.46
N LEU A 224 -15.49 7.08 -12.37
CA LEU A 224 -16.85 6.81 -11.88
C LEU A 224 -17.53 8.09 -11.37
N PRO A 225 -16.91 8.93 -10.53
CA PRO A 225 -17.48 10.22 -10.15
C PRO A 225 -17.84 11.12 -11.35
N PHE A 226 -16.96 11.21 -12.35
CA PHE A 226 -17.16 12.05 -13.52
C PHE A 226 -18.30 11.50 -14.38
N LEU A 227 -18.28 10.20 -14.69
CA LEU A 227 -19.31 9.51 -15.47
C LEU A 227 -20.69 9.62 -14.81
N GLU A 228 -20.79 9.40 -13.50
CA GLU A 228 -22.05 9.50 -12.77
C GLU A 228 -22.63 10.91 -12.79
N HIS A 229 -21.79 11.93 -12.57
CA HIS A 229 -22.23 13.32 -12.64
C HIS A 229 -22.72 13.69 -14.05
N ARG A 230 -21.96 13.34 -15.09
CA ARG A 230 -22.34 13.64 -16.48
C ARG A 230 -23.57 12.85 -16.92
N ALA A 231 -23.71 11.61 -16.50
CA ALA A 231 -24.91 10.81 -16.76
C ALA A 231 -26.15 11.44 -16.12
N LEU A 232 -26.05 11.89 -14.86
CA LEU A 232 -27.14 12.61 -14.19
C LEU A 232 -27.50 13.90 -14.94
N ALA A 233 -26.51 14.71 -15.33
CA ALA A 233 -26.71 15.95 -16.09
C ALA A 233 -27.36 15.71 -17.46
N ALA A 234 -27.05 14.58 -18.11
CA ALA A 234 -27.64 14.18 -19.39
C ALA A 234 -29.00 13.45 -19.26
N GLY A 235 -29.47 13.21 -18.03
CA GLY A 235 -30.69 12.44 -17.76
C GLY A 235 -30.57 10.97 -18.15
N VAL A 236 -29.39 10.37 -17.94
CA VAL A 236 -29.09 8.95 -18.18
C VAL A 236 -28.92 8.24 -16.85
N THR A 237 -29.64 7.13 -16.66
CA THR A 237 -29.41 6.24 -15.51
C THR A 237 -28.35 5.21 -15.88
N LEU A 238 -27.28 5.13 -15.09
CA LEU A 238 -26.18 4.16 -15.28
C LEU A 238 -26.60 2.75 -14.82
N GLU A 239 -27.43 2.07 -15.62
CA GLU A 239 -27.89 0.69 -15.35
C GLU A 239 -26.87 -0.37 -15.80
N ILE A 240 -25.68 -0.37 -15.19
CA ILE A 240 -24.55 -1.24 -15.57
C ILE A 240 -24.43 -2.51 -14.73
N GLY A 241 -25.29 -2.69 -13.72
CA GLY A 241 -25.33 -3.86 -12.86
C GLY A 241 -25.82 -5.11 -13.59
N ARG A 242 -25.34 -6.28 -13.16
CA ARG A 242 -25.57 -7.54 -13.86
C ARG A 242 -27.05 -7.99 -13.78
N ALA A 243 -27.46 -8.83 -14.73
CA ALA A 243 -28.77 -9.47 -14.68
C ALA A 243 -28.96 -10.28 -13.37
N GLY A 244 -30.17 -10.26 -12.82
CA GLY A 244 -30.48 -10.86 -11.51
C GLY A 244 -30.23 -9.95 -10.31
N SER A 245 -29.55 -8.81 -10.49
CA SER A 245 -29.26 -7.86 -9.42
C SER A 245 -30.52 -7.20 -8.84
N PRO A 246 -30.58 -7.00 -7.51
CA PRO A 246 -31.69 -6.28 -6.87
C PRO A 246 -31.69 -4.79 -7.22
N ARG A 247 -30.51 -4.21 -7.51
CA ARG A 247 -30.32 -2.85 -8.01
C ARG A 247 -29.27 -2.89 -9.11
N ARG A 248 -29.55 -2.29 -10.27
CA ARG A 248 -28.62 -2.28 -11.42
C ARG A 248 -27.78 -1.01 -11.55
N THR A 249 -27.94 -0.05 -10.64
CA THR A 249 -27.16 1.19 -10.62
C THR A 249 -26.03 1.11 -9.60
N LEU A 250 -25.05 2.00 -9.71
CA LEU A 250 -23.96 2.14 -8.75
C LEU A 250 -24.46 2.49 -7.34
N ASP A 251 -23.85 1.86 -6.33
CA ASP A 251 -23.97 2.21 -4.92
C ASP A 251 -22.67 2.89 -4.48
N SER A 252 -22.74 4.11 -3.94
CA SER A 252 -21.59 4.77 -3.33
C SER A 252 -21.59 4.63 -1.82
N TYR A 253 -20.43 4.45 -1.21
CA TYR A 253 -20.27 4.44 0.24
C TYR A 253 -18.96 5.11 0.67
N GLN A 254 -18.93 5.60 1.91
CA GLN A 254 -17.70 6.17 2.48
C GLN A 254 -16.88 5.07 3.13
N GLU A 255 -15.65 4.91 2.66
CA GLU A 255 -14.67 4.04 3.30
C GLU A 255 -13.64 4.88 4.05
N THR A 256 -13.43 4.56 5.32
CA THR A 256 -12.29 5.08 6.08
C THR A 256 -11.06 4.20 5.81
N LEU A 257 -10.07 4.74 5.09
CA LEU A 257 -8.77 4.11 4.90
C LEU A 257 -7.77 4.68 5.90
N ALA A 258 -7.08 3.79 6.62
CA ALA A 258 -5.90 4.17 7.39
C ALA A 258 -4.72 4.38 6.41
N ILE A 259 -4.35 5.63 6.17
CA ILE A 259 -3.17 5.97 5.35
C ILE A 259 -2.16 6.67 6.26
N GLY A 260 -1.30 5.87 6.90
CA GLY A 260 -0.43 6.35 7.97
C GLY A 260 -1.24 6.71 9.22
N PRO A 261 -0.87 7.77 9.98
CA PRO A 261 -1.54 8.15 11.23
C PRO A 261 -2.91 8.82 11.03
N GLU A 262 -3.33 9.10 9.79
CA GLU A 262 -4.61 9.77 9.50
C GLU A 262 -5.58 8.82 8.81
N ALA A 263 -6.80 8.80 9.31
CA ALA A 263 -7.94 8.13 8.69
C ALA A 263 -8.57 9.09 7.67
N ARG A 264 -8.50 8.75 6.38
CA ARG A 264 -9.21 9.51 5.34
C ARG A 264 -10.44 8.77 4.88
N LYS A 265 -11.55 9.49 4.79
CA LYS A 265 -12.75 9.00 4.11
C LYS A 265 -12.54 9.13 2.61
N ARG A 266 -12.86 8.09 1.86
CA ARG A 266 -12.91 8.10 0.40
C ARG A 266 -14.25 7.53 -0.04
N THR A 267 -14.84 8.18 -1.03
CA THR A 267 -15.99 7.63 -1.74
C THR A 267 -15.55 6.39 -2.52
N ARG A 268 -16.20 5.27 -2.23
CA ARG A 268 -16.09 4.02 -2.99
C ARG A 268 -17.39 3.77 -3.72
N TYR A 269 -17.30 2.90 -4.71
CA TYR A 269 -18.44 2.45 -5.49
C TYR A 269 -18.53 0.94 -5.39
N SER A 270 -19.75 0.41 -5.46
CA SER A 270 -20.03 -1.01 -5.57
C SER A 270 -21.15 -1.22 -6.58
N LEU A 271 -21.14 -2.40 -7.22
CA LEU A 271 -22.08 -2.72 -8.28
C LEU A 271 -22.56 -4.16 -8.13
N ALA A 272 -23.87 -4.38 -8.06
CA ALA A 272 -24.39 -5.72 -7.88
C ALA A 272 -24.06 -6.62 -9.08
N GLY A 273 -23.39 -7.74 -8.79
CA GLY A 273 -22.99 -8.77 -9.76
C GLY A 273 -21.68 -8.51 -10.50
N ARG A 274 -20.95 -7.43 -10.17
CA ARG A 274 -19.61 -7.12 -10.71
C ARG A 274 -18.70 -6.60 -9.60
N GLU A 275 -17.40 -6.79 -9.72
CA GLU A 275 -16.40 -6.20 -8.81
C GLU A 275 -15.79 -4.96 -9.47
N LEU A 276 -15.56 -3.90 -8.68
CA LEU A 276 -14.91 -2.67 -9.16
C LEU A 276 -13.48 -2.60 -8.60
N ILE A 277 -12.49 -2.43 -9.47
CA ILE A 277 -11.08 -2.41 -9.07
C ILE A 277 -10.38 -1.14 -9.55
N ASP A 278 -9.58 -0.54 -8.67
CA ASP A 278 -8.76 0.60 -9.01
C ASP A 278 -7.27 0.22 -8.94
N THR A 279 -6.61 0.23 -10.09
CA THR A 279 -5.19 -0.12 -10.17
C THR A 279 -4.30 0.90 -9.45
N LEU A 280 -4.75 2.13 -9.22
CA LEU A 280 -4.01 3.11 -8.42
C LEU A 280 -3.85 2.64 -6.96
N ASP A 281 -4.86 1.96 -6.40
CA ASP A 281 -4.76 1.39 -5.06
C ASP A 281 -3.79 0.21 -5.02
N ALA A 282 -3.79 -0.63 -6.06
CA ALA A 282 -2.83 -1.72 -6.20
C ALA A 282 -1.39 -1.21 -6.31
N VAL A 283 -1.16 -0.12 -7.06
CA VAL A 283 0.13 0.56 -7.19
C VAL A 283 0.59 1.15 -5.85
N ARG A 284 -0.28 1.87 -5.14
CA ARG A 284 0.03 2.42 -3.81
C ARG A 284 0.37 1.33 -2.79
N ARG A 285 -0.35 0.20 -2.85
CA ARG A 285 -0.06 -0.97 -2.00
C ARG A 285 1.31 -1.56 -2.33
N HIS A 286 1.65 -1.67 -3.61
CA HIS A 286 2.96 -2.13 -4.04
C HIS A 286 4.06 -1.19 -3.53
N ASP A 287 3.92 0.11 -3.77
CA ASP A 287 4.91 1.11 -3.35
C ASP A 287 5.02 1.26 -1.83
N PHE A 288 3.98 0.94 -1.06
CA PHE A 288 4.09 0.89 0.40
C PHE A 288 5.22 -0.05 0.87
N VAL A 289 5.48 -1.12 0.09
CA VAL A 289 6.52 -2.11 0.35
C VAL A 289 7.85 -1.72 -0.30
N VAL A 290 7.87 -1.47 -1.62
CA VAL A 290 9.12 -1.22 -2.37
C VAL A 290 9.65 0.22 -2.21
N ARG A 291 8.73 1.15 -1.97
CA ARG A 291 8.93 2.60 -1.76
C ARG A 291 9.76 3.25 -2.84
N ASP A 292 9.83 2.76 -4.08
CA ASP A 292 10.74 3.22 -5.14
C ASP A 292 10.03 3.79 -6.38
N ILE A 293 8.70 3.84 -6.39
CA ILE A 293 7.91 4.39 -7.49
C ILE A 293 7.98 5.94 -7.46
N PRO A 294 8.45 6.61 -8.54
CA PRO A 294 8.63 8.07 -8.55
C PRO A 294 7.31 8.86 -8.53
N SER A 295 6.30 8.36 -9.23
CA SER A 295 5.00 9.00 -9.44
C SER A 295 3.93 7.91 -9.59
N TYR A 296 2.72 8.20 -9.16
CA TYR A 296 1.60 7.27 -9.25
C TYR A 296 0.73 7.49 -10.49
N GLY A 297 1.11 8.37 -11.43
CA GLY A 297 0.41 8.51 -12.69
C GLY A 297 0.58 7.28 -13.58
N LEU A 298 -0.46 6.88 -14.30
CA LEU A 298 -0.50 5.67 -15.15
C LEU A 298 0.76 5.53 -16.01
N LYS A 299 1.15 6.58 -16.73
CA LYS A 299 2.29 6.59 -17.65
C LYS A 299 3.64 6.36 -16.95
N ASP A 300 3.83 6.93 -15.77
CA ASP A 300 5.07 6.74 -14.98
C ASP A 300 5.16 5.30 -14.46
N VAL A 301 4.03 4.79 -13.96
CA VAL A 301 3.92 3.46 -13.39
C VAL A 301 4.07 2.38 -14.47
N ALA A 302 3.45 2.58 -15.65
CA ALA A 302 3.60 1.69 -16.80
C ALA A 302 5.05 1.61 -17.27
N ARG A 303 5.78 2.74 -17.28
CA ARG A 303 7.24 2.75 -17.55
C ARG A 303 8.03 2.04 -16.46
N TYR A 304 7.73 2.28 -15.18
CA TYR A 304 8.40 1.63 -14.05
C TYR A 304 8.31 0.10 -14.13
N PHE A 305 7.14 -0.44 -14.48
CA PHE A 305 6.95 -1.88 -14.64
C PHE A 305 7.35 -2.45 -16.01
N GLY A 306 7.81 -1.61 -16.95
CA GLY A 306 8.14 -2.05 -18.31
C GLY A 306 6.93 -2.49 -19.15
N ILE A 307 5.74 -1.98 -18.83
CA ILE A 307 4.48 -2.26 -19.54
C ILE A 307 4.30 -1.32 -20.73
N ALA A 308 4.80 -0.08 -20.62
CA ALA A 308 4.67 0.93 -21.66
C ALA A 308 5.33 0.46 -22.98
N SER A 309 4.56 0.52 -24.08
CA SER A 309 5.05 0.18 -25.42
C SER A 309 6.14 1.15 -25.89
N SER A 310 7.09 0.68 -26.68
CA SER A 310 8.10 1.53 -27.34
C SER A 310 7.49 2.56 -28.31
N HIS A 311 6.26 2.32 -28.77
CA HIS A 311 5.51 3.20 -29.67
C HIS A 311 4.34 3.91 -28.96
N ARG A 312 4.39 4.04 -27.62
CA ARG A 312 3.35 4.69 -26.80
C ARG A 312 3.12 6.14 -27.24
N THR A 313 1.85 6.50 -27.46
CA THR A 313 1.45 7.85 -27.90
C THR A 313 1.39 8.82 -26.72
N TYR A 314 2.27 9.82 -26.63
CA TYR A 314 2.16 10.84 -25.57
C TYR A 314 1.43 12.10 -26.06
N ILE A 315 0.51 12.60 -25.24
CA ILE A 315 -0.19 13.87 -25.40
C ILE A 315 -0.20 14.57 -24.04
N GLU A 316 0.13 15.86 -24.01
CA GLU A 316 0.04 16.67 -22.80
C GLU A 316 -1.42 16.82 -22.38
N GLY A 317 -1.71 16.70 -21.09
CA GLY A 317 -3.09 16.69 -20.57
C GLY A 317 -3.91 17.93 -20.97
N SER A 318 -3.29 19.11 -20.99
CA SER A 318 -3.94 20.36 -21.42
C SER A 318 -4.29 20.41 -22.90
N ASP A 319 -3.66 19.57 -23.71
CA ASP A 319 -3.72 19.64 -25.16
C ASP A 319 -4.57 18.51 -25.76
N ILE A 320 -5.09 17.59 -24.94
CA ILE A 320 -5.83 16.41 -25.44
C ILE A 320 -7.05 16.82 -26.25
N PHE A 321 -7.89 17.74 -25.76
CA PHE A 321 -9.10 18.14 -26.47
C PHE A 321 -8.81 18.93 -27.75
N GLU A 322 -7.84 19.85 -27.73
CA GLU A 322 -7.43 20.56 -28.94
C GLU A 322 -6.75 19.62 -29.95
N THR A 323 -6.03 18.62 -29.47
CA THR A 323 -5.50 17.53 -30.33
C THR A 323 -6.64 16.72 -30.91
N TYR A 324 -7.67 16.37 -30.13
CA TYR A 324 -8.84 15.64 -30.64
C TYR A 324 -9.53 16.40 -31.77
N ARG A 325 -9.66 17.73 -31.66
CA ARG A 325 -10.25 18.55 -32.73
C ARG A 325 -9.44 18.57 -34.02
N ARG A 326 -8.12 18.39 -33.95
CA ARG A 326 -7.20 18.47 -35.11
C ARG A 326 -6.82 17.09 -35.67
N ASP A 327 -6.61 16.12 -34.80
CA ASP A 327 -6.21 14.74 -35.08
C ASP A 327 -6.88 13.78 -34.08
N PRO A 328 -8.18 13.46 -34.28
CA PRO A 328 -8.90 12.50 -33.45
C PRO A 328 -8.22 11.12 -33.40
N ALA A 329 -7.57 10.71 -34.49
CA ALA A 329 -6.91 9.40 -34.58
C ALA A 329 -5.74 9.26 -33.61
N ARG A 330 -4.99 10.35 -33.36
CA ARG A 330 -3.95 10.38 -32.33
C ARG A 330 -4.52 10.22 -30.92
N VAL A 331 -5.65 10.87 -30.61
CA VAL A 331 -6.29 10.75 -29.29
C VAL A 331 -6.88 9.35 -29.08
N ARG A 332 -7.46 8.74 -30.11
CA ARG A 332 -7.90 7.32 -30.05
C ARG A 332 -6.74 6.38 -29.69
N ARG A 333 -5.58 6.54 -30.34
CA ARG A 333 -4.38 5.74 -30.01
C ARG A 333 -3.92 5.99 -28.58
N TYR A 334 -3.87 7.25 -28.15
CA TYR A 334 -3.51 7.62 -26.78
C TYR A 334 -4.43 6.96 -25.73
N ALA A 335 -5.74 7.02 -25.92
CA ALA A 335 -6.71 6.48 -24.97
C ALA A 335 -6.74 4.94 -24.97
N LEU A 336 -6.57 4.32 -26.14
CA LEU A 336 -6.43 2.86 -26.26
C LEU A 336 -5.13 2.33 -25.62
N ASP A 337 -4.05 3.10 -25.71
CA ASP A 337 -2.82 2.79 -25.00
C ASP A 337 -3.03 2.86 -23.48
N ASP A 338 -3.78 3.86 -22.97
CA ASP A 338 -4.06 3.99 -21.52
C ASP A 338 -4.80 2.76 -20.97
N VAL A 339 -5.92 2.33 -21.59
CA VAL A 339 -6.62 1.10 -21.16
C VAL A 339 -5.78 -0.18 -21.35
N THR A 340 -4.82 -0.18 -22.29
CA THR A 340 -3.88 -1.30 -22.48
C THR A 340 -2.84 -1.36 -21.36
N GLU A 341 -2.30 -0.22 -20.95
CA GLU A 341 -1.37 -0.13 -19.81
C GLU A 341 -2.07 -0.55 -18.51
N VAL A 342 -3.36 -0.24 -18.35
CA VAL A 342 -4.14 -0.68 -17.19
C VAL A 342 -4.33 -2.20 -17.15
N ASP A 343 -4.63 -2.85 -18.28
CA ASP A 343 -4.67 -4.33 -18.35
C ASP A 343 -3.30 -4.93 -17.96
N GLY A 344 -2.19 -4.33 -18.42
CA GLY A 344 -0.84 -4.73 -18.02
C GLY A 344 -0.59 -4.59 -16.51
N LEU A 345 -0.99 -3.46 -15.91
CA LEU A 345 -0.85 -3.22 -14.47
C LEU A 345 -1.71 -4.19 -13.66
N SER A 346 -2.93 -4.44 -14.11
CA SER A 346 -3.86 -5.40 -13.54
C SER A 346 -3.24 -6.80 -13.46
N ARG A 347 -2.74 -7.33 -14.58
CA ARG A 347 -2.02 -8.62 -14.61
C ARG A 347 -0.80 -8.65 -13.70
N ARG A 348 -0.07 -7.53 -13.60
CA ARG A 348 1.16 -7.42 -12.80
C ARG A 348 0.91 -7.39 -11.29
N LEU A 349 -0.21 -6.80 -10.84
CA LEU A 349 -0.43 -6.45 -9.43
C LEU A 349 -1.62 -7.16 -8.77
N LEU A 350 -2.62 -7.61 -9.54
CA LEU A 350 -3.88 -8.12 -9.00
C LEU A 350 -3.98 -9.65 -8.92
N GLY A 351 -3.02 -10.39 -9.50
CA GLY A 351 -2.98 -11.86 -9.37
C GLY A 351 -2.93 -12.35 -7.91
N ALA A 352 -2.15 -11.69 -7.05
CA ALA A 352 -2.08 -12.05 -5.63
C ALA A 352 -3.40 -11.72 -4.88
N PRO A 353 -3.98 -10.51 -4.99
CA PRO A 353 -5.35 -10.25 -4.51
C PRO A 353 -6.41 -11.24 -4.98
N PHE A 354 -6.34 -11.69 -6.24
CA PHE A 354 -7.23 -12.71 -6.78
C PHE A 354 -7.08 -14.05 -6.03
N ALA A 355 -5.85 -14.52 -5.86
CA ALA A 355 -5.58 -15.76 -5.13
C ALA A 355 -6.02 -15.65 -3.65
N LEU A 356 -5.85 -14.49 -3.00
CA LEU A 356 -6.34 -14.25 -1.64
C LEU A 356 -7.87 -14.36 -1.52
N ALA A 357 -8.61 -14.05 -2.58
CA ALA A 357 -10.08 -14.12 -2.58
C ALA A 357 -10.61 -15.57 -2.52
N SER A 358 -9.78 -16.54 -2.89
CA SER A 358 -10.06 -17.97 -2.72
C SER A 358 -9.86 -18.47 -1.29
N MET A 359 -9.32 -17.65 -0.39
CA MET A 359 -9.06 -17.98 1.01
C MET A 359 -9.90 -17.13 1.96
N ALA A 360 -9.90 -15.81 1.75
CA ALA A 360 -10.52 -14.86 2.67
C ALA A 360 -12.03 -14.70 2.44
N PRO A 361 -12.86 -14.63 3.50
CA PRO A 361 -14.29 -14.40 3.38
C PRO A 361 -14.61 -12.91 3.17
N ARG A 362 -14.09 -12.32 2.09
CA ARG A 362 -14.31 -10.93 1.69
C ARG A 362 -14.50 -10.80 0.19
N ARG A 363 -15.12 -9.69 -0.23
CA ARG A 363 -15.21 -9.28 -1.64
C ARG A 363 -13.82 -9.07 -2.24
N TYR A 364 -13.65 -9.42 -3.50
CA TYR A 364 -12.40 -9.23 -4.22
C TYR A 364 -11.96 -7.76 -4.26
N GLU A 365 -12.91 -6.83 -4.47
CA GLU A 365 -12.63 -5.38 -4.44
C GLU A 365 -11.94 -4.92 -3.15
N ARG A 366 -12.31 -5.50 -2.01
CA ARG A 366 -11.75 -5.16 -0.70
C ARG A 366 -10.33 -5.70 -0.57
N LEU A 367 -10.05 -6.89 -1.09
CA LEU A 367 -8.74 -7.53 -0.97
C LEU A 367 -7.66 -6.82 -1.78
N ALA A 368 -8.03 -6.15 -2.87
CA ALA A 368 -7.13 -5.30 -3.64
C ALA A 368 -6.56 -4.13 -2.80
N SER A 369 -7.33 -3.58 -1.84
CA SER A 369 -6.93 -2.42 -1.04
C SER A 369 -6.70 -2.70 0.46
N ALA A 370 -7.13 -3.84 1.00
CA ALA A 370 -7.13 -4.11 2.44
C ALA A 370 -5.76 -4.55 2.99
N GLY A 371 -5.37 -4.05 4.16
CA GLY A 371 -4.14 -4.48 4.84
C GLY A 371 -4.12 -5.98 5.14
N PRO A 372 -2.98 -6.68 4.98
CA PRO A 372 -2.96 -8.16 5.00
C PRO A 372 -3.29 -8.79 6.35
N ALA A 373 -2.98 -8.11 7.46
CA ALA A 373 -3.28 -8.60 8.81
C ALA A 373 -4.80 -8.50 9.11
N MET A 374 -5.33 -7.30 9.33
CA MET A 374 -6.71 -7.10 9.82
C MET A 374 -7.74 -7.23 8.71
N GLY A 375 -7.32 -6.90 7.48
CA GLY A 375 -8.18 -6.93 6.32
C GLY A 375 -8.38 -8.32 5.73
N ILE A 376 -7.46 -9.26 5.97
CA ILE A 376 -7.45 -10.56 5.28
C ILE A 376 -7.30 -11.72 6.26
N LEU A 377 -6.22 -11.75 7.06
CA LEU A 377 -5.95 -12.83 8.01
C LEU A 377 -7.00 -12.91 9.12
N GLU A 378 -7.34 -11.79 9.77
CA GLU A 378 -8.33 -11.79 10.86
C GLU A 378 -9.73 -12.30 10.44
N PRO A 379 -10.30 -11.91 9.29
CA PRO A 379 -11.53 -12.51 8.77
C PRO A 379 -11.49 -14.03 8.62
N ILE A 380 -10.32 -14.60 8.28
CA ILE A 380 -10.14 -16.06 8.18
C ILE A 380 -10.20 -16.69 9.58
N LEU A 381 -9.54 -16.09 10.58
CA LEU A 381 -9.61 -16.54 11.97
C LEU A 381 -11.04 -16.45 12.52
N VAL A 382 -11.73 -15.33 12.27
CA VAL A 382 -13.11 -15.10 12.69
C VAL A 382 -14.05 -16.15 12.10
N ARG A 383 -13.95 -16.40 10.79
CA ARG A 383 -14.73 -17.46 10.12
C ARG A 383 -14.51 -18.82 10.78
N SER A 384 -13.26 -19.15 11.07
CA SER A 384 -12.87 -20.44 11.65
C SER A 384 -13.49 -20.66 13.04
N TYR A 385 -13.43 -19.63 13.90
CA TYR A 385 -14.05 -19.65 15.22
C TYR A 385 -15.57 -19.74 15.17
N LEU A 386 -16.21 -18.98 14.27
CA LEU A 386 -17.66 -19.05 14.07
C LEU A 386 -18.10 -20.44 13.60
N HIS A 387 -17.34 -21.06 12.69
CA HIS A 387 -17.61 -22.42 12.22
C HIS A 387 -17.49 -23.45 13.34
N ALA A 388 -16.45 -23.34 14.15
CA ALA A 388 -16.20 -24.22 15.30
C ALA A 388 -17.19 -23.98 16.46
N GLY A 389 -18.00 -22.91 16.42
CA GLY A 389 -18.86 -22.53 17.54
C GLY A 389 -18.10 -22.05 18.78
N ALA A 390 -16.88 -21.54 18.58
CA ALA A 390 -16.00 -21.04 19.64
C ALA A 390 -16.07 -19.52 19.75
N ALA A 391 -16.01 -19.02 20.99
CA ALA A 391 -16.04 -17.58 21.27
C ALA A 391 -14.73 -16.91 20.85
N LEU A 392 -14.84 -15.75 20.18
CA LEU A 392 -13.69 -14.92 19.84
C LEU A 392 -13.11 -14.24 21.08
N PRO A 393 -11.79 -14.00 21.12
CA PRO A 393 -11.18 -13.15 22.14
C PRO A 393 -11.81 -11.76 22.18
N TYR A 394 -11.90 -11.20 23.39
CA TYR A 394 -12.33 -9.83 23.63
C TYR A 394 -11.23 -9.10 24.39
N GLN A 395 -10.77 -7.95 23.88
CA GLN A 395 -9.71 -7.15 24.52
C GLN A 395 -8.43 -7.97 24.84
N ALA A 396 -8.06 -8.93 23.97
CA ALA A 396 -6.90 -9.81 24.20
C ALA A 396 -5.59 -9.03 24.37
N ALA A 397 -5.43 -7.95 23.60
CA ALA A 397 -4.29 -7.06 23.73
C ALA A 397 -4.15 -6.51 25.17
N GLN A 398 -5.23 -5.98 25.75
CA GLN A 398 -5.20 -5.49 27.13
C GLN A 398 -4.90 -6.61 28.14
N GLN A 399 -5.43 -7.81 27.92
CA GLN A 399 -5.16 -8.98 28.77
C GLN A 399 -3.69 -9.42 28.69
N SER A 400 -3.04 -9.27 27.53
CA SER A 400 -1.61 -9.60 27.35
C SER A 400 -0.67 -8.48 27.84
N ALA A 401 -1.12 -7.22 27.83
CA ALA A 401 -0.34 -6.00 28.11
C ALA A 401 0.12 -5.82 29.56
N GLU A 402 -0.39 -6.62 30.51
CA GLU A 402 0.10 -6.66 31.90
C GLU A 402 1.58 -7.10 32.01
N GLY A 403 2.25 -7.45 30.90
CA GLY A 403 3.66 -7.85 30.82
C GLY A 403 4.67 -6.79 30.34
N GLY A 404 4.28 -5.53 30.11
CA GLY A 404 5.20 -4.44 29.73
C GLY A 404 5.35 -4.20 28.22
N LEU A 405 6.13 -3.16 27.85
CA LEU A 405 6.47 -2.80 26.47
C LEU A 405 7.41 -3.88 25.89
N HIS A 406 7.06 -4.46 24.74
CA HIS A 406 7.91 -5.45 24.08
C HIS A 406 9.00 -4.76 23.23
N GLU A 407 10.25 -5.20 23.38
CA GLU A 407 11.35 -4.76 22.52
C GLU A 407 11.20 -5.29 21.09
N GLY A 408 11.45 -4.43 20.11
CA GLY A 408 11.40 -4.78 18.69
C GLY A 408 12.51 -5.75 18.23
N GLY A 409 12.62 -5.94 16.92
CA GLY A 409 13.72 -6.69 16.31
C GLY A 409 15.08 -6.05 16.58
N MET A 410 16.16 -6.83 16.41
CA MET A 410 17.52 -6.31 16.59
C MET A 410 17.81 -5.28 15.50
N VAL A 411 18.27 -4.09 15.88
CA VAL A 411 18.77 -3.12 14.92
C VAL A 411 20.03 -2.49 15.49
N GLN A 412 21.15 -2.71 14.83
CA GLN A 412 22.46 -2.31 15.34
C GLN A 412 23.36 -1.85 14.20
N LEU A 413 23.96 -0.67 14.39
CA LEU A 413 25.04 -0.17 13.57
C LEU A 413 26.38 -0.58 14.23
N LEU A 414 27.18 -1.37 13.52
CA LEU A 414 28.47 -1.87 14.02
C LEU A 414 29.62 -1.01 13.49
N ALA A 415 29.51 -0.52 12.25
CA ALA A 415 30.48 0.40 11.66
C ALA A 415 29.80 1.43 10.75
N SER A 416 30.34 2.65 10.73
CA SER A 416 29.92 3.75 9.85
C SER A 416 31.08 4.22 8.98
N GLY A 417 30.82 4.56 7.73
CA GLY A 417 31.85 4.82 6.72
C GLY A 417 31.55 4.08 5.42
N VAL A 418 32.57 3.84 4.61
CA VAL A 418 32.46 3.12 3.33
C VAL A 418 33.05 1.73 3.48
N ALA A 419 32.27 0.67 3.31
CA ALA A 419 32.76 -0.71 3.24
C ALA A 419 32.91 -1.14 1.77
N GLU A 420 33.94 -1.92 1.47
CA GLU A 420 34.15 -2.56 0.16
C GLU A 420 33.82 -4.05 0.25
N HIS A 421 33.45 -4.65 -0.87
CA HIS A 421 33.17 -6.09 -0.98
C HIS A 421 32.18 -6.57 0.09
N VAL A 422 30.95 -6.06 0.02
CA VAL A 422 29.94 -6.30 1.05
C VAL A 422 29.04 -7.46 0.65
N ALA A 423 28.87 -8.43 1.54
CA ALA A 423 27.88 -9.48 1.43
C ALA A 423 26.73 -9.22 2.42
N LYS A 424 25.56 -9.77 2.11
CA LYS A 424 24.39 -9.75 2.96
C LYS A 424 23.87 -11.17 3.20
N ALA A 425 23.81 -11.55 4.48
CA ALA A 425 23.12 -12.74 4.94
C ALA A 425 21.75 -12.34 5.49
N ASP A 426 20.71 -13.10 5.17
CA ASP A 426 19.34 -12.85 5.62
C ASP A 426 18.68 -14.13 6.13
N VAL A 427 17.97 -14.06 7.26
CA VAL A 427 17.22 -15.20 7.79
C VAL A 427 15.85 -15.25 7.12
N ALA A 428 15.68 -16.23 6.25
CA ALA A 428 14.51 -16.36 5.39
C ALA A 428 13.21 -16.42 6.21
N SER A 429 12.38 -15.39 6.05
CA SER A 429 11.10 -15.24 6.76
C SER A 429 11.28 -15.45 8.28
N LEU A 430 12.28 -14.77 8.88
CA LEU A 430 12.67 -14.94 10.29
C LEU A 430 11.50 -15.15 11.24
N TYR A 431 10.58 -14.19 11.35
CA TYR A 431 9.48 -14.28 12.32
C TYR A 431 8.52 -15.44 12.06
N PRO A 432 7.97 -15.64 10.84
CA PRO A 432 7.24 -16.86 10.51
C PRO A 432 7.97 -18.17 10.84
N SER A 433 9.26 -18.25 10.55
CA SER A 433 10.08 -19.43 10.81
C SER A 433 10.22 -19.68 12.31
N LEU A 434 10.47 -18.63 13.11
CA LEU A 434 10.49 -18.71 14.59
C LEU A 434 9.15 -19.16 15.16
N MET A 435 8.04 -18.60 14.67
CA MET A 435 6.69 -18.98 15.11
C MET A 435 6.42 -20.46 14.86
N ARG A 436 6.82 -21.00 13.69
CA ARG A 436 6.68 -22.43 13.37
C ARG A 436 7.63 -23.32 14.16
N THR A 437 8.92 -23.01 14.20
CA THR A 437 9.94 -23.83 14.87
C THR A 437 9.68 -23.93 16.37
N PHE A 438 9.26 -22.83 16.99
CA PHE A 438 9.07 -22.76 18.45
C PHE A 438 7.59 -22.77 18.88
N GLN A 439 6.67 -23.00 17.93
CA GLN A 439 5.21 -23.05 18.18
C GLN A 439 4.69 -21.80 18.93
N ILE A 440 5.13 -20.62 18.48
CA ILE A 440 4.76 -19.34 19.12
C ILE A 440 3.54 -18.76 18.42
N GLY A 441 2.37 -18.95 19.04
CA GLY A 441 1.09 -18.34 18.64
C GLY A 441 0.49 -17.53 19.79
N PRO A 442 -0.55 -16.73 19.51
CA PRO A 442 -1.26 -15.99 20.54
C PRO A 442 -1.99 -16.96 21.48
N SER A 443 -1.82 -16.77 22.79
CA SER A 443 -2.44 -17.61 23.82
C SER A 443 -3.98 -17.59 23.78
N CYS A 444 -4.56 -16.52 23.25
CA CYS A 444 -5.99 -16.37 23.08
C CYS A 444 -6.56 -17.17 21.88
N ASP A 445 -5.70 -17.64 20.97
CA ASP A 445 -6.07 -18.56 19.88
C ASP A 445 -6.13 -20.01 20.37
N ARG A 446 -7.14 -20.30 21.21
CA ARG A 446 -7.42 -21.63 21.76
C ARG A 446 -7.61 -22.74 20.73
N LEU A 447 -7.99 -22.38 19.49
CA LEU A 447 -8.17 -23.36 18.41
C LEU A 447 -6.87 -23.61 17.63
N GLY A 448 -5.80 -22.84 17.87
CA GLY A 448 -4.53 -22.95 17.15
C GLY A 448 -4.60 -22.59 15.66
N VAL A 449 -5.63 -21.84 15.25
CA VAL A 449 -5.94 -21.58 13.84
C VAL A 449 -4.83 -20.77 13.17
N LEU A 450 -4.24 -19.78 13.86
CA LEU A 450 -3.20 -18.94 13.30
C LEU A 450 -1.93 -19.73 12.97
N LEU A 451 -1.47 -20.57 13.90
CA LEU A 451 -0.28 -21.41 13.68
C LEU A 451 -0.53 -22.46 12.61
N TYR A 452 -1.73 -23.06 12.60
CA TYR A 452 -2.14 -23.99 11.55
C TYR A 452 -2.08 -23.32 10.17
N ILE A 453 -2.75 -22.17 10.01
CA ILE A 453 -2.76 -21.41 8.74
C ILE A 453 -1.34 -21.04 8.32
N LEU A 454 -0.51 -20.58 9.26
CA LEU A 454 0.88 -20.21 8.97
C LEU A 454 1.68 -21.41 8.45
N GLY A 455 1.56 -22.56 9.10
CA GLY A 455 2.21 -23.80 8.67
C GLY A 455 1.73 -24.23 7.29
N ARG A 456 0.42 -24.35 7.12
CA ARG A 456 -0.21 -24.81 5.88
C ARG A 456 0.08 -23.91 4.69
N LEU A 457 -0.02 -22.59 4.87
CA LEU A 457 0.34 -21.62 3.83
C LEU A 457 1.82 -21.72 3.44
N THR A 458 2.71 -21.97 4.41
CA THR A 458 4.14 -22.10 4.11
C THR A 458 4.41 -23.33 3.26
N ASP A 459 3.80 -24.47 3.58
CA ASP A 459 3.98 -25.71 2.85
C ASP A 459 3.40 -25.61 1.42
N LEU A 460 2.19 -25.07 1.29
CA LEU A 460 1.57 -24.81 -0.02
C LEU A 460 2.39 -23.80 -0.85
N ARG A 461 2.97 -22.79 -0.21
CA ARG A 461 3.81 -21.80 -0.91
C ARG A 461 5.05 -22.45 -1.52
N LEU A 462 5.65 -23.42 -0.85
CA LEU A 462 6.79 -24.17 -1.39
C LEU A 462 6.35 -24.98 -2.62
N GLN A 463 5.23 -25.70 -2.52
CA GLN A 463 4.66 -26.47 -3.64
C GLN A 463 4.37 -25.58 -4.86
N HIS A 464 3.70 -24.43 -4.66
CA HIS A 464 3.43 -23.50 -5.76
C HIS A 464 4.69 -22.83 -6.30
N LYS A 465 5.71 -22.59 -5.47
CA LYS A 465 6.99 -22.06 -5.94
C LYS A 465 7.73 -23.07 -6.83
N GLU A 466 7.67 -24.36 -6.49
CA GLU A 466 8.23 -25.44 -7.31
C GLU A 466 7.44 -25.62 -8.60
N ALA A 467 6.10 -25.67 -8.52
CA ALA A 467 5.23 -25.77 -9.69
C ALA A 467 5.41 -24.59 -10.65
N ALA A 468 5.54 -23.35 -10.14
CA ALA A 468 5.83 -22.17 -10.96
C ALA A 468 7.18 -22.26 -11.71
N ARG A 469 8.17 -22.95 -11.14
CA ARG A 469 9.48 -23.18 -11.78
C ARG A 469 9.44 -24.30 -12.82
N ALA A 470 8.59 -25.30 -12.60
CA ALA A 470 8.42 -26.44 -13.51
C ALA A 470 7.54 -26.07 -14.72
N ALA A 471 6.57 -25.17 -14.55
CA ALA A 471 5.69 -24.71 -15.62
C ALA A 471 6.44 -23.85 -16.66
N GLN A 472 5.93 -23.84 -17.90
CA GLN A 472 6.50 -23.02 -18.97
C GLN A 472 6.43 -21.53 -18.60
N PRO A 473 7.55 -20.78 -18.64
CA PRO A 473 7.55 -19.35 -18.34
C PRO A 473 6.52 -18.58 -19.16
N GLY A 474 5.71 -17.76 -18.49
CA GLY A 474 4.66 -16.94 -19.11
C GLY A 474 3.34 -17.68 -19.40
N SER A 475 3.25 -18.99 -19.15
CA SER A 475 1.99 -19.74 -19.26
C SER A 475 0.96 -19.32 -18.19
N ILE A 476 -0.32 -19.61 -18.44
CA ILE A 476 -1.41 -19.38 -17.47
C ILE A 476 -1.12 -20.12 -16.15
N GLU A 477 -0.60 -21.35 -16.23
CA GLU A 477 -0.23 -22.17 -15.08
C GLU A 477 0.89 -21.53 -14.26
N ALA A 478 1.98 -21.11 -14.92
CA ALA A 478 3.09 -20.43 -14.25
C ALA A 478 2.63 -19.14 -13.56
N ASN A 479 1.79 -18.34 -14.23
CA ASN A 479 1.25 -17.10 -13.67
C ASN A 479 0.31 -17.38 -12.49
N HIS A 480 -0.53 -18.41 -12.57
CA HIS A 480 -1.39 -18.83 -11.46
C HIS A 480 -0.56 -19.22 -10.23
N HIS A 481 0.44 -20.10 -10.39
CA HIS A 481 1.30 -20.50 -9.27
C HIS A 481 2.13 -19.34 -8.71
N ALA A 482 2.63 -18.44 -9.56
CA ALA A 482 3.33 -17.24 -9.14
C ALA A 482 2.44 -16.30 -8.31
N ALA A 483 1.19 -16.10 -8.73
CA ALA A 483 0.19 -15.32 -8.01
C ALA A 483 -0.17 -15.94 -6.66
N THR A 484 -0.41 -17.27 -6.63
CA THR A 484 -0.78 -17.99 -5.42
C THR A 484 0.34 -18.00 -4.39
N GLN A 485 1.59 -18.27 -4.77
CA GLN A 485 2.71 -18.22 -3.82
C GLN A 485 2.99 -16.79 -3.31
N ALA A 486 2.71 -15.76 -4.13
CA ALA A 486 2.80 -14.36 -3.70
C ALA A 486 1.71 -14.01 -2.68
N ALA A 487 0.47 -14.45 -2.90
CA ALA A 487 -0.63 -14.32 -1.93
C ALA A 487 -0.30 -14.98 -0.58
N MET A 488 0.23 -16.21 -0.62
CA MET A 488 0.66 -16.91 0.60
C MET A 488 1.77 -16.15 1.33
N LYS A 489 2.78 -15.63 0.60
CA LYS A 489 3.85 -14.81 1.18
C LYS A 489 3.30 -13.59 1.93
N ILE A 490 2.28 -12.93 1.37
CA ILE A 490 1.64 -11.76 1.98
C ILE A 490 1.05 -12.10 3.35
N LEU A 491 0.32 -13.22 3.47
CA LEU A 491 -0.29 -13.64 4.73
C LEU A 491 0.75 -14.15 5.74
N ILE A 492 1.71 -14.95 5.29
CA ILE A 492 2.81 -15.46 6.12
C ILE A 492 3.57 -14.30 6.78
N ASN A 493 3.98 -13.30 5.99
CA ASN A 493 4.70 -12.14 6.51
C ASN A 493 3.84 -11.24 7.41
N ALA A 494 2.51 -11.31 7.30
CA ALA A 494 1.60 -10.52 8.14
C ALA A 494 1.31 -11.15 9.51
N ALA A 495 1.54 -12.47 9.69
CA ALA A 495 1.17 -13.19 10.90
C ALA A 495 1.82 -12.64 12.17
N TYR A 496 3.12 -12.33 12.13
CA TYR A 496 3.82 -11.71 13.27
C TYR A 496 3.28 -10.30 13.56
N GLY A 497 3.16 -9.46 12.53
CA GLY A 497 2.67 -8.08 12.69
C GLY A 497 1.24 -8.03 13.23
N TYR A 498 0.43 -9.05 12.92
CA TYR A 498 -0.91 -9.22 13.48
C TYR A 498 -0.90 -9.41 14.99
N MET A 499 -0.02 -10.26 15.52
CA MET A 499 0.11 -10.49 16.97
C MET A 499 0.58 -9.24 17.72
N GLY A 500 1.46 -8.44 17.10
CA GLY A 500 2.01 -7.21 17.68
C GLY A 500 1.14 -5.96 17.56
N ALA A 501 -0.04 -6.04 16.93
CA ALA A 501 -0.83 -4.85 16.59
C ALA A 501 -1.70 -4.28 17.73
N GLY A 502 -1.56 -4.81 18.95
CA GLY A 502 -2.28 -4.31 20.12
C GLY A 502 -3.80 -4.35 19.94
N SER A 503 -4.51 -3.32 20.42
CA SER A 503 -5.97 -3.26 20.41
C SER A 503 -6.60 -3.25 19.01
N MET A 504 -5.80 -3.12 17.94
CA MET A 504 -6.29 -3.17 16.56
C MET A 504 -6.60 -4.59 16.06
N ALA A 505 -6.06 -5.64 16.71
CA ALA A 505 -6.28 -7.03 16.33
C ALA A 505 -7.01 -7.81 17.43
N LEU A 506 -8.00 -8.62 17.04
CA LEU A 506 -8.77 -9.45 17.95
C LEU A 506 -7.89 -10.45 18.70
N PHE A 507 -6.97 -11.09 17.99
CA PHE A 507 -6.08 -12.14 18.53
C PHE A 507 -4.66 -11.61 18.83
N ALA A 508 -4.51 -10.30 19.05
CA ALA A 508 -3.23 -9.73 19.44
C ALA A 508 -2.74 -10.32 20.77
N ASP A 509 -1.45 -10.64 20.83
CA ASP A 509 -0.77 -11.13 22.03
C ASP A 509 0.65 -10.58 22.04
N GLY A 510 0.85 -9.51 22.82
CA GLY A 510 2.13 -8.82 22.90
C GLY A 510 3.24 -9.67 23.52
N ARG A 511 2.90 -10.66 24.36
CA ARG A 511 3.88 -11.56 24.99
C ARG A 511 4.42 -12.54 23.96
N ALA A 512 3.53 -13.12 23.17
CA ALA A 512 3.92 -14.03 22.10
C ALA A 512 4.71 -13.29 21.00
N ALA A 513 4.32 -12.05 20.66
CA ALA A 513 5.11 -11.21 19.75
C ALA A 513 6.51 -10.89 20.32
N GLY A 514 6.60 -10.56 21.62
CA GLY A 514 7.86 -10.32 22.32
C GLY A 514 8.77 -11.56 22.39
N GLU A 515 8.21 -12.76 22.53
CA GLU A 515 8.98 -14.01 22.48
C GLU A 515 9.56 -14.26 21.08
N VAL A 516 8.80 -13.96 20.01
CA VAL A 516 9.31 -14.00 18.64
C VAL A 516 10.48 -13.03 18.46
N THR A 517 10.36 -11.78 18.92
CA THR A 517 11.47 -10.81 18.77
C THR A 517 12.67 -11.20 19.62
N ARG A 518 12.48 -11.65 20.87
CA ARG A 518 13.57 -12.13 21.73
C ARG A 518 14.38 -13.24 21.07
N ARG A 519 13.70 -14.23 20.47
CA ARG A 519 14.38 -15.31 19.72
C ARG A 519 15.02 -14.80 18.43
N GLY A 520 14.38 -13.86 17.73
CA GLY A 520 14.96 -13.21 16.56
C GLY A 520 16.28 -12.52 16.87
N ARG A 521 16.34 -11.76 17.97
CA ARG A 521 17.58 -11.15 18.46
C ARG A 521 18.65 -12.20 18.77
N ALA A 522 18.28 -13.29 19.44
CA ALA A 522 19.23 -14.37 19.76
C ALA A 522 19.80 -15.06 18.50
N ILE A 523 18.96 -15.32 17.49
CA ILE A 523 19.42 -15.90 16.21
C ILE A 523 20.35 -14.94 15.48
N LEU A 524 20.00 -13.66 15.37
CA LEU A 524 20.88 -12.70 14.71
C LEU A 524 22.19 -12.51 15.46
N GLN A 525 22.17 -12.52 16.80
CA GLN A 525 23.40 -12.47 17.59
C GLN A 525 24.29 -13.69 17.30
N GLN A 526 23.72 -14.89 17.21
CA GLN A 526 24.46 -16.10 16.82
C GLN A 526 25.11 -15.94 15.42
N VAL A 527 24.41 -15.33 14.45
CA VAL A 527 24.96 -15.05 13.12
C VAL A 527 26.09 -14.03 13.19
N LEU A 528 25.94 -12.94 13.97
CA LEU A 528 27.00 -11.94 14.16
C LEU A 528 28.25 -12.55 14.78
N ASP A 529 28.08 -13.32 15.86
CA ASP A 529 29.18 -13.98 16.56
C ASP A 529 29.92 -14.94 15.63
N ALA A 530 29.17 -15.74 14.85
CA ALA A 530 29.74 -16.68 13.88
C ALA A 530 30.52 -15.97 12.76
N LEU A 531 29.99 -14.87 12.22
CA LEU A 531 30.68 -14.04 11.22
C LEU A 531 31.95 -13.41 11.79
N GLN A 532 31.89 -12.88 13.02
CA GLN A 532 33.04 -12.27 13.70
C GLN A 532 34.13 -13.30 13.99
N GLN A 533 33.78 -14.51 14.44
CA GLN A 533 34.73 -15.62 14.66
C GLN A 533 35.44 -16.04 13.37
N ARG A 534 34.78 -15.88 12.21
CA ARG A 534 35.34 -16.12 10.87
C ARG A 534 36.09 -14.90 10.32
N GLY A 535 36.27 -13.86 11.13
CA GLY A 535 37.04 -12.66 10.82
C GLY A 535 36.32 -11.65 9.94
N MET A 536 35.03 -11.80 9.66
CA MET A 536 34.30 -10.85 8.81
C MET A 536 34.11 -9.50 9.52
N ALA A 537 34.26 -8.40 8.78
CA ALA A 537 34.03 -7.07 9.33
C ALA A 537 32.54 -6.73 9.28
N LEU A 538 31.90 -6.71 10.45
CA LEU A 538 30.46 -6.45 10.57
C LEU A 538 30.15 -4.97 10.36
N ILE A 539 29.09 -4.66 9.61
CA ILE A 539 28.72 -3.29 9.25
C ILE A 539 27.42 -2.90 9.93
N GLU A 540 26.36 -3.66 9.68
CA GLU A 540 25.00 -3.36 10.16
C GLU A 540 24.19 -4.65 10.27
N ALA A 541 23.36 -4.75 11.31
CA ALA A 541 22.33 -5.77 11.44
C ALA A 541 20.95 -5.09 11.50
N ASP A 542 20.03 -5.53 10.65
CA ASP A 542 18.63 -5.07 10.64
C ASP A 542 17.68 -6.26 10.65
N THR A 543 16.99 -6.44 11.78
CA THR A 543 15.81 -7.30 12.03
C THR A 543 15.94 -8.77 11.65
N ASP A 544 16.20 -9.07 10.38
CA ASP A 544 16.35 -10.36 9.74
C ASP A 544 17.67 -10.54 8.97
N GLY A 545 18.44 -9.48 8.71
CA GLY A 545 19.68 -9.55 7.93
C GLY A 545 20.89 -8.86 8.53
N VAL A 546 22.07 -9.25 8.05
CA VAL A 546 23.39 -8.74 8.45
C VAL A 546 24.20 -8.39 7.20
N TYR A 547 24.73 -7.16 7.17
CA TYR A 547 25.72 -6.70 6.22
C TYR A 547 27.13 -6.81 6.82
N PHE A 548 28.05 -7.39 6.05
CA PHE A 548 29.44 -7.55 6.45
C PHE A 548 30.37 -7.45 5.23
N ALA A 549 31.57 -6.93 5.45
CA ALA A 549 32.62 -6.88 4.44
C ALA A 549 33.43 -8.18 4.44
N VAL A 550 33.72 -8.69 3.25
CA VAL A 550 34.52 -9.90 3.01
C VAL A 550 35.88 -9.52 2.41
N PRO A 551 36.86 -10.44 2.40
CA PRO A 551 38.16 -10.17 1.79
C PRO A 551 38.05 -9.83 0.29
N PRO A 552 38.90 -8.91 -0.24
CA PRO A 552 38.77 -8.40 -1.61
C PRO A 552 38.91 -9.46 -2.72
N ASP A 553 39.65 -10.53 -2.43
CA ASP A 553 39.92 -11.65 -3.32
C ASP A 553 38.82 -12.73 -3.30
N TRP A 554 37.81 -12.59 -2.45
CA TRP A 554 36.73 -13.56 -2.37
C TRP A 554 35.83 -13.55 -3.60
N THR A 555 35.40 -14.74 -3.98
CA THR A 555 34.37 -14.99 -4.99
C THR A 555 32.99 -15.06 -4.34
N GLU A 556 31.95 -14.85 -5.14
CA GLU A 556 30.56 -15.07 -4.70
C GLU A 556 30.34 -16.49 -4.16
N GLN A 557 31.03 -17.49 -4.71
CA GLN A 557 30.94 -18.87 -4.25
C GLN A 557 31.44 -19.04 -2.81
N GLN A 558 32.54 -18.38 -2.44
CA GLN A 558 33.08 -18.42 -1.08
C GLN A 558 32.15 -17.74 -0.09
N GLU A 559 31.55 -16.60 -0.46
CA GLU A 559 30.54 -15.93 0.35
C GLU A 559 29.32 -16.82 0.60
N ARG A 560 28.83 -17.51 -0.45
CA ARG A 560 27.71 -18.45 -0.34
C ARG A 560 28.04 -19.65 0.55
N MET A 561 29.27 -20.18 0.45
CA MET A 561 29.73 -21.28 1.29
C MET A 561 29.78 -20.86 2.77
N LEU A 562 30.35 -19.69 3.08
CA LEU A 562 30.40 -19.15 4.44
C LEU A 562 29.00 -19.04 5.06
N ILE A 563 28.05 -18.45 4.33
CA ILE A 563 26.68 -18.28 4.80
C ILE A 563 25.99 -19.64 4.98
N ALA A 564 26.24 -20.61 4.09
CA ALA A 564 25.69 -21.95 4.21
C ALA A 564 26.25 -22.71 5.44
N GLU A 565 27.55 -22.56 5.73
CA GLU A 565 28.19 -23.14 6.92
C GLU A 565 27.59 -22.57 8.21
N ILE A 566 27.48 -21.24 8.31
CA ILE A 566 26.84 -20.58 9.45
C ILE A 566 25.37 -20.99 9.55
N GLY A 567 24.67 -21.07 8.42
CA GLY A 567 23.28 -21.52 8.36
C GLY A 567 23.08 -22.95 8.87
N ALA A 568 24.08 -23.82 8.73
CA ALA A 568 24.05 -25.19 9.26
C ALA A 568 24.23 -25.26 10.79
N GLU A 569 24.75 -24.21 11.42
CA GLU A 569 24.88 -24.08 12.88
C GLU A 569 23.60 -23.55 13.55
N LEU A 570 22.65 -23.04 12.75
CA LEU A 570 21.38 -22.51 13.26
C LEU A 570 20.39 -23.63 13.61
N PRO A 571 19.42 -23.38 14.51
CA PRO A 571 18.39 -24.37 14.86
C PRO A 571 17.61 -24.87 13.64
N ALA A 572 17.21 -26.14 13.68
CA ALA A 572 16.41 -26.75 12.63
C ALA A 572 15.14 -25.92 12.31
N GLY A 573 14.89 -25.70 11.01
CA GLY A 573 13.79 -24.87 10.52
C GLY A 573 14.12 -23.38 10.37
N ILE A 574 15.27 -22.92 10.87
CA ILE A 574 15.80 -21.58 10.59
C ILE A 574 16.80 -21.68 9.44
N ARG A 575 16.57 -20.89 8.38
CA ARG A 575 17.42 -20.91 7.18
C ARG A 575 18.07 -19.55 6.98
N LEU A 576 19.39 -19.53 6.97
CA LEU A 576 20.18 -18.38 6.54
C LEU A 576 20.37 -18.44 5.02
N GLU A 577 20.07 -17.35 4.33
CA GLU A 577 20.18 -17.22 2.89
C GLU A 577 21.22 -16.16 2.52
N TYR A 578 21.94 -16.42 1.44
CA TYR A 578 22.72 -15.41 0.75
C TYR A 578 21.75 -14.51 -0.02
N GLU A 579 21.61 -13.25 0.37
CA GLU A 579 20.69 -12.31 -0.28
C GLU A 579 21.37 -11.50 -1.38
N GLY A 580 22.61 -11.06 -1.16
CA GLY A 580 23.27 -10.22 -2.15
C GLY A 580 24.72 -9.90 -1.86
N ARG A 581 25.39 -9.44 -2.92
CA ARG A 581 26.77 -8.94 -2.91
C ARG A 581 26.82 -7.56 -3.56
N TYR A 582 27.63 -6.70 -2.98
CA TYR A 582 27.78 -5.31 -3.36
C TYR A 582 29.26 -4.98 -3.45
N ARG A 583 29.61 -4.17 -4.45
CA ARG A 583 30.96 -3.66 -4.62
C ARG A 583 31.35 -2.78 -3.45
N ALA A 584 30.43 -1.93 -3.00
CA ALA A 584 30.64 -1.05 -1.86
C ALA A 584 29.32 -0.69 -1.16
N MET A 585 29.42 -0.30 0.10
CA MET A 585 28.31 0.22 0.91
C MET A 585 28.77 1.49 1.63
N LEU A 586 27.99 2.56 1.57
CA LEU A 586 28.09 3.66 2.52
C LEU A 586 27.11 3.40 3.67
N SER A 587 27.65 3.15 4.85
CA SER A 587 26.91 3.01 6.11
C SER A 587 26.89 4.35 6.86
N HIS A 588 25.72 4.95 7.05
CA HIS A 588 25.57 6.27 7.66
C HIS A 588 25.01 6.20 9.08
N GLU A 589 23.80 5.67 9.21
CA GLU A 589 23.08 5.44 10.45
C GLU A 589 22.27 4.15 10.30
N VAL A 590 21.78 3.61 11.40
CA VAL A 590 20.82 2.49 11.40
C VAL A 590 19.73 2.71 10.34
N LYS A 591 19.53 1.75 9.44
CA LYS A 591 18.59 1.75 8.30
C LYS A 591 18.80 2.88 7.28
N ASN A 592 19.94 3.56 7.32
CA ASN A 592 20.31 4.63 6.40
C ASN A 592 21.67 4.31 5.76
N TYR A 593 21.61 3.71 4.58
CA TYR A 593 22.79 3.26 3.85
C TYR A 593 22.58 3.30 2.33
N ALA A 594 23.68 3.35 1.58
CA ALA A 594 23.67 3.21 0.13
C ALA A 594 24.52 2.01 -0.28
N LEU A 595 24.05 1.25 -1.27
CA LEU A 595 24.73 0.08 -1.82
C LEU A 595 25.06 0.34 -3.29
N LEU A 596 26.27 -0.04 -3.69
CA LEU A 596 26.72 -0.03 -5.08
C LEU A 596 26.94 -1.47 -5.52
N SER A 597 26.15 -1.95 -6.48
CA SER A 597 26.34 -3.28 -7.06
C SER A 597 27.48 -3.30 -8.08
N TYR A 598 27.93 -4.51 -8.44
CA TYR A 598 29.03 -4.70 -9.39
C TYR A 598 28.68 -4.27 -10.83
N ASP A 599 27.41 -4.30 -11.21
CA ASP A 599 26.89 -3.74 -12.48
C ASP A 599 26.77 -2.20 -12.46
N GLY A 600 27.13 -1.57 -11.35
CA GLY A 600 27.12 -0.12 -11.17
C GLY A 600 25.80 0.47 -10.70
N ARG A 601 24.74 -0.32 -10.48
CA ARG A 601 23.47 0.19 -9.95
C ARG A 601 23.64 0.71 -8.50
N LEU A 602 23.06 1.88 -8.23
CA LEU A 602 23.04 2.51 -6.91
C LEU A 602 21.69 2.27 -6.25
N ILE A 603 21.70 1.70 -5.04
CA ILE A 603 20.52 1.46 -4.22
C ILE A 603 20.66 2.31 -2.95
N VAL A 604 19.63 3.08 -2.60
CA VAL A 604 19.68 4.03 -1.47
C VAL A 604 18.53 3.74 -0.52
N HIS A 605 18.86 3.48 0.75
CA HIS A 605 17.93 3.17 1.83
C HIS A 605 17.97 4.24 2.92
N GLY A 606 16.82 4.42 3.59
CA GLY A 606 16.68 5.29 4.75
C GLY A 606 16.28 6.73 4.44
N VAL A 607 15.58 7.34 5.39
CA VAL A 607 15.01 8.70 5.26
C VAL A 607 16.09 9.80 5.27
N ALA A 608 17.26 9.53 5.85
CA ALA A 608 18.39 10.44 5.84
C ALA A 608 19.01 10.56 4.44
N LEU A 609 19.08 9.44 3.70
CA LEU A 609 19.64 9.41 2.35
C LEU A 609 18.60 9.62 1.25
N ARG A 610 17.32 9.38 1.55
CA ARG A 610 16.22 9.52 0.61
C ARG A 610 15.02 10.21 1.24
N SER A 611 14.61 11.35 0.68
CA SER A 611 13.46 12.10 1.16
C SER A 611 12.45 12.35 0.05
N SER A 612 11.17 12.16 0.34
CA SER A 612 10.08 12.54 -0.58
C SER A 612 9.96 14.05 -0.78
N ARG A 613 10.70 14.84 0.01
CA ARG A 613 10.79 16.30 -0.08
C ARG A 613 12.03 16.76 -0.84
N SER A 614 12.87 15.85 -1.33
CA SER A 614 14.10 16.22 -2.01
C SER A 614 13.82 16.93 -3.33
N GLU A 615 14.44 18.08 -3.52
CA GLU A 615 14.49 18.79 -4.79
C GLU A 615 15.29 17.96 -5.83
N PRO A 616 14.81 17.88 -7.08
CA PRO A 616 15.46 17.09 -8.13
C PRO A 616 16.95 17.41 -8.35
N PHE A 617 17.37 18.68 -8.26
CA PHE A 617 18.79 19.05 -8.44
C PHE A 617 19.70 18.43 -7.37
N GLY A 618 19.27 18.48 -6.11
CA GLY A 618 20.04 17.99 -4.97
C GLY A 618 20.11 16.46 -4.95
N GLU A 619 19.01 15.80 -5.30
CA GLU A 619 18.95 14.33 -5.45
C GLU A 619 19.92 13.85 -6.54
N ARG A 620 19.99 14.54 -7.69
CA ARG A 620 20.97 14.21 -8.73
C ARG A 620 22.42 14.35 -8.26
N PHE A 621 22.74 15.45 -7.58
CA PHE A 621 24.06 15.66 -6.99
C PHE A 621 24.39 14.53 -6.00
N LEU A 622 23.50 14.26 -5.05
CA LEU A 622 23.69 13.27 -4.00
C LEU A 622 23.96 11.88 -4.59
N ARG A 623 23.20 11.45 -5.60
CA ARG A 623 23.41 10.15 -6.24
C ARG A 623 24.77 10.03 -6.92
N LYS A 624 25.21 11.08 -7.63
CA LYS A 624 26.55 11.12 -8.25
C LYS A 624 27.63 11.10 -7.18
N ALA A 625 27.48 11.91 -6.14
CA ALA A 625 28.44 12.00 -5.05
C ALA A 625 28.54 10.69 -4.25
N LEU A 626 27.42 10.05 -3.89
CA LEU A 626 27.39 8.72 -3.24
C LEU A 626 28.16 7.68 -4.06
N ARG A 627 27.89 7.59 -5.36
CA ARG A 627 28.59 6.65 -6.25
C ARG A 627 30.10 6.93 -6.25
N ASN A 628 30.50 8.18 -6.46
CA ASN A 628 31.92 8.55 -6.56
C ASN A 628 32.65 8.35 -5.23
N THR A 629 32.04 8.69 -4.09
CA THR A 629 32.58 8.43 -2.75
C THR A 629 32.81 6.93 -2.53
N MET A 630 31.84 6.08 -2.88
CA MET A 630 31.97 4.62 -2.74
C MET A 630 32.98 3.99 -3.72
N LEU A 631 33.33 4.69 -4.80
CA LEU A 631 34.38 4.28 -5.74
C LEU A 631 35.76 4.86 -5.42
N GLY A 632 35.86 5.72 -4.39
CA GLY A 632 37.09 6.46 -4.07
C GLY A 632 37.43 7.61 -5.02
N ASN A 633 36.52 8.00 -5.91
CA ASN A 633 36.72 9.07 -6.91
C ASN A 633 36.48 10.46 -6.32
N ILE A 634 37.31 10.88 -5.36
CA ILE A 634 37.07 12.09 -4.56
C ILE A 634 37.17 13.39 -5.38
N VAL A 635 38.03 13.43 -6.39
CA VAL A 635 38.11 14.55 -7.34
C VAL A 635 36.78 14.77 -8.04
N ASP A 636 36.09 13.70 -8.46
CA ASP A 636 34.79 13.79 -9.12
C ASP A 636 33.65 14.17 -8.16
N VAL A 637 33.79 13.87 -6.85
CA VAL A 637 32.85 14.36 -5.81
C VAL A 637 32.95 15.89 -5.73
N ARG A 638 34.17 16.42 -5.62
CA ARG A 638 34.42 17.86 -5.58
C ARG A 638 33.96 18.55 -6.87
N ALA A 639 34.32 18.00 -8.02
CA ALA A 639 33.92 18.54 -9.31
C ALA A 639 32.38 18.57 -9.45
N GLY A 640 31.70 17.49 -9.11
CA GLY A 640 30.23 17.43 -9.13
C GLY A 640 29.57 18.44 -8.19
N TYR A 641 30.16 18.70 -7.02
CA TYR A 641 29.69 19.74 -6.10
C TYR A 641 29.85 21.14 -6.71
N LEU A 642 31.05 21.47 -7.20
CA LEU A 642 31.34 22.77 -7.80
C LEU A 642 30.53 23.03 -9.08
N ASP A 643 30.34 22.03 -9.93
CA ASP A 643 29.50 22.11 -11.13
C ASP A 643 28.05 22.44 -10.77
N THR A 644 27.53 21.85 -9.68
CA THR A 644 26.17 22.10 -9.20
C THR A 644 26.06 23.51 -8.62
N VAL A 645 27.04 23.95 -7.82
CA VAL A 645 27.13 25.34 -7.32
C VAL A 645 27.15 26.33 -8.48
N GLU A 646 27.94 26.05 -9.52
CA GLU A 646 28.07 26.90 -10.68
C GLU A 646 26.77 26.94 -11.52
N ALA A 647 26.10 25.80 -11.69
CA ALA A 647 24.79 25.74 -12.35
C ALA A 647 23.73 26.56 -11.59
N LEU A 648 23.77 26.54 -10.25
CA LEU A 648 22.92 27.37 -9.40
C LEU A 648 23.25 28.87 -9.58
N ARG A 649 24.53 29.25 -9.44
CA ARG A 649 25.02 30.64 -9.58
C ARG A 649 24.70 31.24 -10.96
N LYS A 650 24.88 30.45 -12.03
CA LYS A 650 24.52 30.83 -13.41
C LYS A 650 23.05 30.67 -13.77
N ARG A 651 22.18 30.28 -12.81
CA ARG A 651 20.73 30.09 -13.02
C ARG A 651 20.37 29.12 -14.16
N LYS A 652 21.18 28.07 -14.33
CA LYS A 652 21.03 27.07 -15.42
C LYS A 652 19.94 26.03 -15.19
N LEU A 653 19.40 25.93 -13.98
CA LEU A 653 18.34 24.96 -13.66
C LEU A 653 16.94 25.61 -13.76
N PRO A 654 15.88 24.90 -14.17
CA PRO A 654 14.51 25.42 -14.17
C PRO A 654 13.87 25.30 -12.77
N ALA A 655 12.88 26.12 -12.45
CA ALA A 655 12.21 26.12 -11.14
C ALA A 655 11.61 24.76 -10.74
N SER A 656 11.14 23.97 -11.71
CA SER A 656 10.67 22.59 -11.48
C SER A 656 11.73 21.68 -10.86
N ASP A 657 13.01 21.98 -11.11
CA ASP A 657 14.18 21.26 -10.63
C ASP A 657 14.60 21.66 -9.20
N LEU A 658 14.13 22.84 -8.76
CA LEU A 658 14.36 23.43 -7.42
C LEU A 658 13.14 23.28 -6.50
N ALA A 659 12.02 22.78 -7.02
CA ALA A 659 10.79 22.66 -6.27
C ALA A 659 10.82 21.46 -5.34
N THR A 660 10.51 21.70 -4.06
CA THR A 660 10.26 20.65 -3.06
C THR A 660 8.77 20.33 -3.04
N GLN A 661 8.42 19.10 -2.64
CA GLN A 661 7.04 18.67 -2.45
C GLN A 661 6.77 18.38 -0.98
N VAL A 662 5.73 18.98 -0.42
CA VAL A 662 5.35 18.76 0.98
C VAL A 662 3.89 18.41 1.14
N ARG A 663 3.57 17.63 2.17
CA ARG A 663 2.19 17.35 2.59
C ARG A 663 1.73 18.45 3.54
N LEU A 664 0.63 19.13 3.22
CA LEU A 664 -0.03 20.07 4.12
C LEU A 664 -0.62 19.32 5.31
N THR A 665 -0.71 19.96 6.47
CA THR A 665 -1.19 19.34 7.73
C THR A 665 -2.26 20.18 8.42
N LYS A 666 -2.41 21.46 8.05
CA LYS A 666 -3.32 22.42 8.66
C LYS A 666 -4.42 22.81 7.69
N LYS A 667 -5.63 23.00 8.21
CA LYS A 667 -6.73 23.63 7.48
C LYS A 667 -6.44 25.12 7.25
N PRO A 668 -7.07 25.77 6.26
CA PRO A 668 -6.85 27.19 5.99
C PRO A 668 -6.99 28.07 7.22
N GLU A 669 -8.06 27.90 8.00
CA GLU A 669 -8.34 28.71 9.19
C GLU A 669 -7.28 28.51 10.27
N THR A 670 -6.87 27.25 10.50
CA THR A 670 -5.83 26.89 11.47
C THR A 670 -4.49 27.51 11.09
N TYR A 671 -4.13 27.48 9.81
CA TYR A 671 -2.90 28.12 9.34
C TYR A 671 -3.00 29.66 9.45
N HIS A 672 -4.10 30.27 9.01
CA HIS A 672 -4.28 31.72 9.11
C HIS A 672 -4.18 32.24 10.54
N ALA A 673 -4.70 31.51 11.53
CA ALA A 673 -4.54 31.85 12.94
C ALA A 673 -3.07 31.75 13.41
N ALA A 674 -2.35 30.71 12.97
CA ALA A 674 -0.94 30.49 13.33
C ALA A 674 0.05 31.38 12.53
N ARG A 675 -0.37 31.94 11.39
CA ARG A 675 0.49 32.67 10.45
C ARG A 675 1.20 33.86 11.08
N GLN A 676 0.60 34.48 12.11
CA GLN A 676 1.20 35.62 12.81
C GLN A 676 2.43 35.22 13.65
N THR A 677 2.49 33.98 14.12
CA THR A 677 3.59 33.49 14.96
C THR A 677 4.58 32.62 14.17
N HIS A 678 4.10 31.88 13.17
CA HIS A 678 4.96 31.03 12.34
C HIS A 678 4.43 30.94 10.91
N GLN A 679 5.21 31.47 9.96
CA GLN A 679 4.94 31.34 8.53
C GLN A 679 5.58 30.07 8.00
N GLU A 680 4.77 29.23 7.36
CA GLU A 680 5.22 27.98 6.74
C GLU A 680 5.30 28.14 5.21
N PRO A 681 6.45 27.82 4.59
CA PRO A 681 6.72 28.12 3.18
C PRO A 681 5.66 27.66 2.17
N ALA A 682 5.11 26.46 2.38
CA ALA A 682 4.14 25.86 1.45
C ALA A 682 2.83 26.63 1.40
N TYR A 683 2.31 27.05 2.55
CA TYR A 683 1.07 27.82 2.62
C TYR A 683 1.28 29.25 2.13
N GLU A 684 2.43 29.87 2.43
CA GLU A 684 2.76 31.19 1.87
C GLU A 684 2.88 31.16 0.34
N ALA A 685 3.41 30.07 -0.23
CA ALA A 685 3.44 29.87 -1.67
C ALA A 685 2.02 29.84 -2.28
N LEU A 686 1.09 29.11 -1.64
CA LEU A 686 -0.32 29.06 -2.06
C LEU A 686 -1.01 30.42 -1.94
N ILE A 687 -0.91 31.07 -0.78
CA ILE A 687 -1.54 32.37 -0.51
C ILE A 687 -1.04 33.43 -1.50
N LYS A 688 0.27 33.47 -1.76
CA LYS A 688 0.86 34.42 -2.71
C LYS A 688 0.40 34.15 -4.16
N ALA A 689 0.12 32.89 -4.49
CA ALA A 689 -0.50 32.52 -5.76
C ALA A 689 -2.01 32.83 -5.81
N GLY A 690 -2.60 33.40 -4.76
CA GLY A 690 -4.04 33.70 -4.68
C GLY A 690 -4.90 32.54 -4.20
N ARG A 691 -4.29 31.40 -3.83
CA ARG A 691 -5.01 30.22 -3.36
C ARG A 691 -5.26 30.30 -1.85
N THR A 692 -6.53 30.43 -1.48
CA THR A 692 -6.98 30.56 -0.08
C THR A 692 -7.63 29.29 0.49
N HIS A 693 -7.75 28.24 -0.33
CA HIS A 693 -8.38 26.98 0.05
C HIS A 693 -7.46 25.79 -0.27
N TRP A 694 -7.33 24.87 0.69
CA TRP A 694 -6.58 23.62 0.59
C TRP A 694 -7.04 22.65 1.68
N HIS A 695 -6.62 21.39 1.58
CA HIS A 695 -6.99 20.36 2.54
C HIS A 695 -5.77 19.79 3.27
N PRO A 696 -5.86 19.52 4.58
CA PRO A 696 -4.85 18.72 5.27
C PRO A 696 -4.60 17.43 4.52
N GLY A 697 -3.32 17.19 4.24
CA GLY A 697 -2.85 16.02 3.58
C GLY A 697 -2.71 16.12 2.07
N GLU A 698 -3.09 17.24 1.47
CA GLU A 698 -2.75 17.61 0.10
C GLU A 698 -1.22 17.73 -0.06
N ARG A 699 -0.69 17.36 -1.23
CA ARG A 699 0.74 17.50 -1.53
C ARG A 699 0.94 18.70 -2.45
N VAL A 700 1.79 19.63 -2.05
CA VAL A 700 2.03 20.88 -2.78
C VAL A 700 3.49 20.99 -3.12
N ARG A 701 3.78 21.38 -4.38
CA ARG A 701 5.13 21.71 -4.83
C ARG A 701 5.36 23.22 -4.76
N PHE A 702 6.52 23.63 -4.28
CA PHE A 702 6.91 25.04 -4.26
C PHE A 702 8.43 25.19 -4.30
N TYR A 703 8.91 26.35 -4.73
CA TYR A 703 10.33 26.70 -4.69
C TYR A 703 10.52 28.11 -4.09
N ARG A 704 11.75 28.44 -3.69
CA ARG A 704 12.09 29.76 -3.15
C ARG A 704 12.66 30.68 -4.24
N SER A 705 11.91 31.73 -4.59
CA SER A 705 12.37 32.82 -5.45
C SER A 705 13.09 33.92 -4.66
N THR A 706 13.76 34.84 -5.36
CA THR A 706 14.29 36.07 -4.75
C THR A 706 13.21 36.97 -4.13
N LYS A 707 11.94 36.75 -4.48
CA LYS A 707 10.78 37.50 -3.96
C LYS A 707 9.92 36.66 -2.99
N GLY A 708 10.47 35.57 -2.44
CA GLY A 708 9.76 34.65 -1.53
C GLY A 708 9.31 33.35 -2.21
N TYR A 709 8.43 32.58 -1.57
CA TYR A 709 8.01 31.26 -2.09
C TYR A 709 7.04 31.37 -3.27
N VAL A 710 7.12 30.43 -4.20
CA VAL A 710 6.29 30.37 -5.41
C VAL A 710 5.73 28.95 -5.54
N TRP A 711 4.42 28.85 -5.65
CA TRP A 711 3.73 27.59 -5.88
C TRP A 711 3.98 27.08 -7.29
N LEU A 712 4.29 25.79 -7.40
CA LEU A 712 4.38 25.07 -8.66
C LEU A 712 3.17 24.11 -8.71
N PRO A 713 2.18 24.35 -9.60
CA PRO A 713 1.08 23.41 -9.82
C PRO A 713 1.62 22.04 -10.29
N ASP A 714 0.88 20.95 -10.11
CA ASP A 714 1.25 19.69 -10.75
C ASP A 714 0.90 19.72 -12.26
N GLU A 715 1.61 18.93 -13.06
CA GLU A 715 1.39 18.83 -14.52
C GLU A 715 -0.06 18.44 -14.89
N THR A 716 -0.74 17.76 -13.97
CA THR A 716 -2.11 17.25 -14.12
C THR A 716 -3.13 17.90 -13.19
N GLU A 717 -2.76 18.87 -12.34
CA GLU A 717 -3.69 19.52 -11.41
C GLU A 717 -4.14 20.89 -11.94
N GLU A 718 -5.35 20.97 -12.50
CA GLU A 718 -6.24 22.06 -12.06
C GLU A 718 -6.70 21.69 -10.64
N ALA A 719 -6.69 22.65 -9.72
CA ALA A 719 -6.82 22.47 -8.28
C ALA A 719 -7.81 21.36 -7.84
N PRO A 720 -7.49 20.55 -6.80
CA PRO A 720 -8.46 19.64 -6.22
C PRO A 720 -9.61 20.45 -5.63
N VAL A 721 -10.80 20.33 -6.23
CA VAL A 721 -12.04 20.76 -5.60
C VAL A 721 -12.47 19.64 -4.66
N SER A 722 -12.44 19.91 -3.36
CA SER A 722 -12.93 19.01 -2.33
C SER A 722 -14.39 18.61 -2.55
N ASP A 723 -14.58 17.30 -2.52
CA ASP A 723 -15.68 16.49 -2.04
C ASP A 723 -17.12 17.06 -2.07
N ASP A 724 -17.92 16.28 -2.80
CA ASP A 724 -19.35 16.05 -2.69
C ASP A 724 -20.29 16.97 -3.48
N TRP A 725 -20.26 16.83 -4.81
CA TRP A 725 -21.33 17.33 -5.68
C TRP A 725 -22.71 16.74 -5.31
N ARG A 726 -22.80 15.58 -4.64
CA ARG A 726 -24.10 15.05 -4.16
C ARG A 726 -24.68 15.91 -3.03
N ALA A 727 -23.84 16.56 -2.21
CA ALA A 727 -24.31 17.52 -1.21
C ALA A 727 -24.94 18.77 -1.86
N ARG A 728 -24.48 19.18 -3.05
CA ARG A 728 -25.06 20.28 -3.83
C ARG A 728 -26.49 19.96 -4.31
N ALA A 729 -26.76 18.71 -4.67
CA ALA A 729 -28.10 18.25 -5.05
C ALA A 729 -29.10 18.27 -3.87
N ASN A 730 -28.60 18.26 -2.63
CA ASN A 730 -29.39 18.33 -1.40
C ASN A 730 -29.54 19.76 -0.83
N GLY A 731 -29.12 20.79 -1.57
CA GLY A 731 -29.35 22.19 -1.19
C GLY A 731 -28.29 22.82 -0.28
N GLU A 732 -27.15 22.15 -0.04
CA GLU A 732 -26.03 22.74 0.69
C GLU A 732 -25.13 23.55 -0.25
N ARG A 733 -24.92 24.85 0.05
CA ARG A 733 -24.06 25.74 -0.74
C ARG A 733 -22.58 25.42 -0.49
N PRO A 734 -21.78 25.13 -1.52
CA PRO A 734 -20.33 25.10 -1.39
C PRO A 734 -19.77 26.50 -1.14
N ALA A 735 -18.63 26.56 -0.45
CA ALA A 735 -17.77 27.73 -0.46
C ALA A 735 -17.39 28.06 -1.92
N THR A 736 -17.58 29.32 -2.28
CA THR A 736 -17.25 29.90 -3.59
C THR A 736 -15.78 29.69 -3.94
N THR A 737 -15.52 29.11 -5.11
CA THR A 737 -14.19 28.90 -5.70
C THR A 737 -13.56 30.24 -6.12
N PRO A 738 -12.31 30.56 -5.72
CA PRO A 738 -11.54 31.61 -6.39
C PRO A 738 -10.84 31.11 -7.65
N ASP A 739 -10.73 32.05 -8.58
CA ASP A 739 -10.23 32.04 -9.95
C ASP A 739 -8.69 32.22 -9.95
N VAL A 740 -7.90 31.16 -10.20
CA VAL A 740 -6.45 31.30 -10.39
C VAL A 740 -6.01 30.52 -11.63
N SER A 741 -5.52 31.26 -12.64
CA SER A 741 -5.07 30.75 -13.95
C SER A 741 -3.55 30.58 -14.06
N ILE A 742 -2.87 30.11 -13.01
CA ILE A 742 -1.43 29.82 -13.07
C ILE A 742 -1.25 28.39 -13.55
N ARG A 743 -0.71 28.20 -14.77
CA ARG A 743 -0.42 26.87 -15.31
C ARG A 743 0.99 26.42 -14.94
N TYR A 744 1.19 25.10 -14.86
CA TYR A 744 2.51 24.50 -14.63
C TYR A 744 3.58 25.08 -15.58
N ALA A 745 3.28 25.14 -16.89
CA ALA A 745 4.20 25.64 -17.91
C ALA A 745 4.67 27.09 -17.67
N ASP A 746 3.84 27.92 -17.05
CA ASP A 746 4.13 29.33 -16.78
C ASP A 746 5.12 29.52 -15.59
N VAL A 747 5.33 28.47 -14.80
CA VAL A 747 6.18 28.49 -13.59
C VAL A 747 7.37 27.55 -13.70
N ALA A 748 7.16 26.33 -14.22
CA ALA A 748 8.15 25.25 -14.22
C ALA A 748 9.51 25.66 -14.81
N ASN A 749 9.51 26.49 -15.86
CA ASN A 749 10.73 26.90 -16.57
C ASN A 749 11.38 28.20 -16.05
N ARG A 750 10.85 28.80 -14.98
CA ARG A 750 11.41 30.03 -14.40
C ARG A 750 12.81 29.81 -13.84
N ARG A 751 13.59 30.89 -13.79
CA ARG A 751 14.99 30.91 -13.31
C ARG A 751 15.22 32.02 -12.29
N ASP A 752 14.17 32.36 -11.54
CA ASP A 752 14.12 33.47 -10.59
C ASP A 752 14.43 33.06 -9.13
N TYR A 753 14.95 31.85 -8.92
CA TYR A 753 15.25 31.28 -7.60
C TYR A 753 16.34 32.03 -6.81
N ASP A 754 16.29 31.90 -5.48
CA ASP A 754 17.28 32.42 -4.53
C ASP A 754 18.53 31.53 -4.54
N VAL A 755 19.57 31.96 -5.27
CA VAL A 755 20.80 31.19 -5.49
C VAL A 755 21.48 30.82 -4.16
N GLU A 756 21.68 31.79 -3.27
CA GLU A 756 22.41 31.58 -2.01
C GLU A 756 21.66 30.66 -1.05
N TYR A 757 20.33 30.67 -1.11
CA TYR A 757 19.52 29.68 -0.41
C TYR A 757 19.81 28.26 -0.92
N TYR A 758 19.79 28.05 -2.24
CA TYR A 758 19.97 26.71 -2.82
C TYR A 758 21.41 26.21 -2.76
N VAL A 759 22.42 27.08 -2.83
CA VAL A 759 23.83 26.71 -2.59
C VAL A 759 24.02 26.24 -1.15
N ARG A 760 23.44 26.96 -0.17
CA ARG A 760 23.47 26.54 1.24
C ARG A 760 22.73 25.22 1.44
N LEU A 761 21.56 25.07 0.82
CA LEU A 761 20.75 23.85 0.88
C LEU A 761 21.52 22.64 0.33
N LEU A 762 22.25 22.81 -0.78
CA LEU A 762 23.11 21.78 -1.35
C LEU A 762 24.11 21.25 -0.31
N THR A 763 24.79 22.14 0.41
CA THR A 763 25.76 21.73 1.45
C THR A 763 25.07 21.14 2.68
N THR A 764 24.07 21.82 3.24
CA THR A 764 23.50 21.46 4.54
C THR A 764 22.55 20.27 4.50
N SER A 765 21.92 19.99 3.35
CA SER A 765 20.90 18.95 3.21
C SER A 765 21.32 17.77 2.35
N TYR A 766 22.17 17.99 1.35
CA TYR A 766 22.59 16.93 0.42
C TYR A 766 24.02 16.49 0.70
N ALA A 767 25.00 17.38 0.66
CA ALA A 767 26.39 17.03 0.95
C ALA A 767 26.55 16.48 2.38
N ALA A 768 25.83 17.05 3.36
CA ALA A 768 25.82 16.58 4.75
C ALA A 768 25.51 15.09 4.92
N ARG A 769 24.82 14.46 3.97
CA ARG A 769 24.54 13.01 3.98
C ARG A 769 25.81 12.15 3.80
N LEU A 770 26.88 12.73 3.26
CA LEU A 770 28.19 12.11 3.11
C LEU A 770 29.11 12.35 4.31
N ARG A 771 28.65 13.06 5.35
CA ARG A 771 29.51 13.45 6.48
C ARG A 771 30.19 12.27 7.19
N LYS A 772 29.52 11.12 7.28
CA LYS A 772 30.08 9.89 7.88
C LYS A 772 31.14 9.22 7.00
N ALA A 773 31.21 9.57 5.71
CA ALA A 773 32.17 9.02 4.78
C ALA A 773 33.57 9.65 4.91
N PHE A 774 33.72 10.79 5.59
CA PHE A 774 34.96 11.56 5.60
C PHE A 774 35.35 11.99 7.02
N ALA A 775 36.62 12.34 7.22
CA ALA A 775 37.02 13.09 8.40
C ALA A 775 36.38 14.49 8.39
N PRO A 776 36.12 15.12 9.55
CA PRO A 776 35.46 16.43 9.60
C PRO A 776 36.19 17.52 8.78
N ALA A 777 37.52 17.56 8.81
CA ALA A 777 38.30 18.54 8.05
C ALA A 777 38.17 18.33 6.53
N ASP A 778 38.34 17.08 6.07
CA ASP A 778 38.19 16.70 4.66
C ASP A 778 36.79 17.02 4.12
N PHE A 779 35.76 16.77 4.92
CA PHE A 779 34.38 17.09 4.56
C PHE A 779 34.19 18.59 4.29
N GLU A 780 34.68 19.44 5.19
CA GLU A 780 34.59 20.89 5.05
C GLU A 780 35.38 21.40 3.83
N GLN A 781 36.55 20.80 3.54
CA GLN A 781 37.34 21.12 2.36
C GLN A 781 36.61 20.71 1.06
N LEU A 782 36.02 19.50 1.03
CA LEU A 782 35.33 18.97 -0.15
C LEU A 782 34.07 19.75 -0.52
N PHE A 783 33.33 20.26 0.46
CA PHE A 783 32.01 20.88 0.24
C PHE A 783 31.98 22.39 0.53
N ARG A 784 33.14 23.05 0.42
CA ARG A 784 33.23 24.52 0.44
C ARG A 784 32.79 25.13 -0.91
N PRO A 785 31.81 26.06 -0.95
CA PRO A 785 31.29 26.62 -2.20
C PRO A 785 32.26 27.55 -2.94
N ASP A 786 33.32 28.02 -2.27
CA ASP A 786 34.32 28.92 -2.84
C ASP A 786 35.56 28.16 -3.31
N THR A 787 36.15 28.65 -4.40
CA THR A 787 37.33 28.07 -5.05
C THR A 787 38.64 28.67 -4.56
N GLN A 788 38.61 29.74 -3.76
CA GLN A 788 39.82 30.33 -3.18
C GLN A 788 40.33 29.47 -2.02
N LEU A 789 41.57 29.00 -2.16
CA LEU A 789 42.31 28.38 -1.07
C LEU A 789 42.53 29.44 0.02
N SER A 790 42.10 29.15 1.24
CA SER A 790 42.42 29.93 2.44
C SER A 790 43.89 29.70 2.81
N LEU A 791 44.54 30.73 3.38
CA LEU A 791 45.86 30.60 4.02
C LEU A 791 45.91 29.55 5.16
N PHE A 792 44.75 29.07 5.59
CA PHE A 792 44.55 28.03 6.60
C PHE A 792 44.02 26.70 6.01
N ASP A 793 44.06 26.49 4.69
CA ASP A 793 43.73 25.20 4.09
C ASP A 793 44.85 24.21 4.42
N LEU A 794 44.57 23.35 5.41
CA LEU A 794 45.50 22.42 6.04
C LEU A 794 45.89 21.24 5.13
N ASP A 795 47.20 20.96 5.13
CA ASP A 795 47.99 19.73 4.95
C ASP A 795 47.68 18.65 3.89
N THR A 796 46.44 18.43 3.43
CA THR A 796 46.10 17.31 2.52
C THR A 796 45.46 17.78 1.20
N PRO A 797 46.09 17.55 0.04
CA PRO A 797 45.50 17.78 -1.29
C PRO A 797 44.21 16.97 -1.51
N ILE A 798 43.27 17.48 -2.32
CA ILE A 798 41.96 16.82 -2.57
C ILE A 798 42.13 15.41 -3.12
N GLU A 799 43.14 15.20 -3.95
CA GLU A 799 43.54 13.91 -4.51
C GLU A 799 44.03 12.89 -3.47
N HIS A 800 44.41 13.35 -2.28
CA HIS A 800 44.86 12.51 -1.16
C HIS A 800 43.77 12.26 -0.11
N ILE A 801 42.64 12.98 -0.17
CA ILE A 801 41.49 12.71 0.69
C ILE A 801 40.95 11.31 0.39
N GLN A 802 40.71 10.53 1.43
CA GLN A 802 40.16 9.18 1.33
C GLN A 802 38.86 9.06 2.12
N PRO A 803 37.89 8.26 1.63
CA PRO A 803 36.78 7.84 2.47
C PRO A 803 37.28 7.13 3.74
N ARG A 804 36.48 7.21 4.81
CA ARG A 804 36.64 6.38 6.01
C ARG A 804 36.26 4.95 5.66
N TRP A 805 37.23 4.17 5.24
CA TRP A 805 37.03 2.79 4.84
C TRP A 805 36.79 1.87 6.04
N ILE A 806 35.76 1.03 5.95
CA ILE A 806 35.50 -0.10 6.85
C ILE A 806 36.20 -1.30 6.21
N ARG A 807 37.44 -1.57 6.62
CA ARG A 807 38.27 -2.64 6.03
C ARG A 807 38.32 -3.88 6.89
N TYR A 808 38.29 -5.03 6.24
CA TYR A 808 38.52 -6.36 6.83
C TYR A 808 39.78 -6.39 7.74
N GLN A 809 40.90 -5.83 7.28
CA GLN A 809 42.18 -5.87 8.03
C GLN A 809 42.19 -5.03 9.31
N GLN A 810 41.49 -3.89 9.36
CA GLN A 810 41.48 -3.01 10.54
C GLN A 810 40.59 -3.55 11.67
N ALA A 811 39.56 -4.35 11.35
CA ALA A 811 38.73 -5.01 12.35
C ALA A 811 39.49 -6.13 13.10
N LEU A 812 40.44 -6.80 12.41
CA LEU A 812 41.33 -7.81 13.01
C LEU A 812 42.41 -7.20 13.91
N GLU A 813 42.87 -5.98 13.63
CA GLU A 813 43.84 -5.26 14.45
C GLU A 813 43.19 -4.66 15.71
N ALA A 814 42.02 -4.03 15.59
CA ALA A 814 41.29 -3.50 16.74
C ALA A 814 40.84 -4.60 17.74
N ALA A 815 40.45 -5.78 17.25
CA ALA A 815 40.09 -6.92 18.10
C ALA A 815 41.29 -7.55 18.83
N ARG A 816 42.52 -7.28 18.39
CA ARG A 816 43.77 -7.71 19.04
C ARG A 816 44.31 -6.70 20.05
N GLU A 817 43.90 -5.42 19.96
CA GLU A 817 44.28 -4.38 20.92
C GLU A 817 43.37 -4.36 22.16
N ASP A 818 42.14 -4.89 22.06
CA ASP A 818 41.18 -5.06 23.18
C ASP A 818 41.24 -6.44 23.87
N SER A 819 42.13 -7.35 23.43
CA SER A 819 42.38 -8.67 24.02
C SER A 819 43.76 -8.74 24.68
#